data_AF-A0A5E4ID07-F1
#
_entry.id   AF-A0A5E4ID07-F1
#
_cell.length_a   1.000
_cell.length_b   1.000
_cell.length_c   1.000
_cell.angle_alpha   90.00
_cell.angle_beta   90.00
_cell.angle_gamma   90.00
#
_symmetry.space_group_name_H-M   'P 1'
#
loop_
_entity.id
_entity.type
_entity.pdbx_description
1 polymer ?
#
loop_
_entity_poly.entity_id
_entity_poly.type
_entity_poly.pdbx_seq_one_letter_code
_entity_poly.pdbx_strand_id
1 'polypeptide(L)'
;MKALKAHRSILFTFILILGYLLPVLTLNPVLAESSSGNTTLYFTDALNFSGNDNSSEFGFASLSQIFPTKQNDSQYPPNLFIKNTSKLLPKYSINMDQWFTWFSSSWLIYLLENSSDYNFSFLFGLLGDYELFLPNPYRIVEEYTYTGNDSVKINGDVFYNLYFKPPTTLQKSGDNVTVGLYSMNMNSALPLPKLIKNTTIKLTPELLSDSYNQQITLTNINHTLKPGESLIFTVEIIPCNKTIPTLLTKYINLARLEKIANFLENRSKIQTLQDIGTAIKDILSVLEESNITTGDFTEIINSMVSSSLIYDSANHPASVTIPAKISEEDIRVLYLHTNAEMNENRPETKNGSIKLTETPILWTTESFDRNKILKVTDISADLYFDYYQILNIFKGKITINATLYDDNTTFASSQIELDKPKILEALAKPNKPVTFSFSGSDKEISYGHRIRLGVFLKNGTSATVKLLYDSSDCPSALRVKLEETQNIKITDITSNPSNRKIIPGGTVEYILSVNSEKADTLQISYAEREKTGDWEITIPGSTPVSANSSTNIHVFIKSLSNLKEAYGNSITLAVIINGYTGIVRQGVSAEISKDAIQYDVEILSYSKSINLSKGENRTFYFVIKNNNTGAINDVDSYTITASSKNLWPLIPRESIKNLPIGESTNTNDARVVIQVPKNTTLDSDIITITVTSDGDTNTTATFNVTVHVIGGDFFENIYTLFDNAAKTLGLNEIFGSYGAIVLASIFMVIILFILIILALVFTTKHVRIICTDRIKEIEATDKAIFKLTLQNPTKKTQSYEIFAQQTIRSSKWMITVEPPTTVIDGRSSKTVQIIITPTNNNKSKDWTEVTAYVKKTGKKKAEHIAVIAMIKEGKTLLKLDGVSHWPTVFNPGEKVTTSCSISNNGTVSARNVKVFFYINGKQKNIVEVTIPADNIADLQIPWIAVKGKNQVRIRLKEE
;
A
#
# COMPACT_ATOMS: atom_id res chain seq x y z
N MET A 1 27.37 27.76 -33.08
CA MET A 1 28.40 26.84 -33.60
C MET A 1 27.71 25.65 -34.25
N LYS A 2 27.98 25.44 -35.55
CA LYS A 2 27.98 24.18 -36.30
C LYS A 2 27.21 23.01 -35.65
N ALA A 3 25.99 22.77 -36.11
CA ALA A 3 25.68 21.70 -37.08
C ALA A 3 25.67 20.30 -36.39
N LEU A 4 24.52 19.73 -36.01
CA LEU A 4 23.40 19.34 -36.87
C LEU A 4 23.86 18.41 -38.01
N LYS A 5 23.94 17.10 -37.70
CA LYS A 5 23.90 15.89 -38.56
C LYS A 5 24.52 14.76 -37.70
N ALA A 6 23.80 13.84 -37.06
CA ALA A 6 22.92 12.90 -37.71
C ALA A 6 22.01 12.21 -36.66
N HIS A 7 20.95 12.90 -36.24
CA HIS A 7 19.88 12.31 -35.43
C HIS A 7 18.53 12.29 -36.16
N ARG A 8 18.57 12.31 -37.49
CA ARG A 8 17.42 12.04 -38.38
C ARG A 8 17.89 11.37 -39.68
N SER A 9 18.04 10.05 -39.60
CA SER A 9 17.78 9.09 -40.68
C SER A 9 17.14 7.89 -39.97
N ILE A 10 15.85 7.96 -39.61
CA ILE A 10 14.77 7.51 -40.50
C ILE A 10 15.06 6.04 -40.84
N LEU A 11 14.45 5.06 -40.18
CA LEU A 11 13.07 4.60 -40.48
C LEU A 11 12.73 4.63 -41.99
N PHE A 12 13.70 4.41 -42.89
CA PHE A 12 13.49 4.26 -44.34
C PHE A 12 14.63 3.43 -44.96
N THR A 13 14.88 2.26 -44.39
CA THR A 13 15.52 1.17 -45.15
C THR A 13 14.88 -0.15 -44.76
N PHE A 14 13.55 -0.16 -44.75
CA PHE A 14 12.75 -1.38 -44.72
C PHE A 14 12.11 -1.71 -46.07
N ILE A 15 12.29 -0.90 -47.11
CA ILE A 15 11.66 -1.19 -48.40
C ILE A 15 12.68 -0.94 -49.50
N LEU A 16 13.08 -2.06 -50.12
CA LEU A 16 13.73 -2.23 -51.41
C LEU A 16 15.27 -2.33 -51.34
N ILE A 17 15.92 -3.38 -51.86
CA ILE A 17 15.43 -4.55 -52.59
C ILE A 17 16.63 -5.47 -52.87
N LEU A 18 16.35 -6.77 -52.96
CA LEU A 18 17.12 -7.85 -53.61
C LEU A 18 18.53 -8.17 -53.03
N GLY A 19 18.88 -9.42 -52.78
CA GLY A 19 18.50 -10.59 -53.57
C GLY A 19 18.27 -11.85 -52.73
N TYR A 20 17.14 -12.48 -53.03
CA TYR A 20 16.95 -13.92 -53.10
C TYR A 20 18.25 -14.72 -53.19
N LEU A 21 18.40 -15.72 -52.33
CA LEU A 21 18.42 -17.13 -52.74
C LEU A 21 18.45 -18.04 -51.50
N LEU A 22 17.39 -18.82 -51.33
CA LEU A 22 17.51 -20.20 -50.86
C LEU A 22 18.53 -20.94 -51.74
N PRO A 23 19.31 -21.85 -51.16
CA PRO A 23 18.99 -23.27 -51.34
C PRO A 23 18.96 -23.96 -49.97
N VAL A 24 17.84 -24.58 -49.55
CA VAL A 24 17.49 -26.00 -49.79
C VAL A 24 18.71 -26.90 -50.01
N LEU A 25 18.98 -27.79 -49.06
CA LEU A 25 19.30 -29.24 -49.19
C LEU A 25 20.17 -29.65 -47.99
N THR A 26 19.60 -30.27 -46.95
CA THR A 26 19.42 -31.73 -46.72
C THR A 26 20.35 -32.25 -45.62
N LEU A 27 19.73 -32.73 -44.54
CA LEU A 27 19.89 -34.03 -43.87
C LEU A 27 21.34 -34.51 -43.61
N ASN A 28 21.72 -34.80 -42.36
CA ASN A 28 21.11 -35.87 -41.56
C ASN A 28 21.07 -35.53 -40.05
N PRO A 29 19.91 -35.64 -39.37
CA PRO A 29 19.90 -35.89 -37.94
C PRO A 29 20.21 -37.38 -37.71
N VAL A 30 21.33 -37.64 -37.05
CA VAL A 30 21.57 -38.93 -36.41
C VAL A 30 20.66 -38.98 -35.18
N LEU A 31 19.59 -39.77 -35.31
CA LEU A 31 18.91 -40.59 -34.30
C LEU A 31 19.10 -40.16 -32.83
N ALA A 32 18.04 -39.57 -32.26
CA ALA A 32 17.88 -39.41 -30.82
C ALA A 32 17.08 -40.59 -30.23
N GLU A 33 17.70 -41.28 -29.26
CA GLU A 33 17.10 -42.24 -28.33
C GLU A 33 16.39 -41.52 -27.16
N SER A 34 15.13 -41.90 -26.96
CA SER A 34 14.39 -42.16 -25.72
C SER A 34 14.28 -41.19 -24.53
N SER A 35 13.18 -41.33 -23.77
CA SER A 35 12.89 -40.71 -22.46
C SER A 35 13.80 -41.16 -21.30
N SER A 36 14.95 -41.79 -21.57
CA SER A 36 16.17 -41.64 -20.78
C SER A 36 17.03 -40.55 -21.43
N GLY A 37 16.66 -39.29 -21.22
CA GLY A 37 17.28 -38.16 -21.88
C GLY A 37 18.14 -37.36 -20.93
N ASN A 38 19.37 -37.07 -21.34
CA ASN A 38 20.23 -36.12 -20.68
C ASN A 38 20.14 -34.78 -21.43
N THR A 39 19.80 -33.68 -20.75
CA THR A 39 19.99 -32.34 -21.32
C THR A 39 21.37 -31.84 -20.96
N THR A 40 22.14 -31.44 -21.97
CA THR A 40 23.43 -30.79 -21.78
C THR A 40 23.25 -29.29 -21.99
N LEU A 41 23.68 -28.53 -20.99
CA LEU A 41 23.64 -27.08 -20.93
C LEU A 41 25.09 -26.57 -20.98
N TYR A 42 25.37 -25.62 -21.86
CA TYR A 42 26.71 -25.07 -22.10
C TYR A 42 26.87 -23.72 -21.43
N PHE A 43 28.03 -23.51 -20.79
CA PHE A 43 28.40 -22.24 -20.18
C PHE A 43 28.63 -21.17 -21.25
N THR A 44 27.93 -20.04 -21.13
CA THR A 44 27.93 -18.95 -22.13
C THR A 44 28.70 -17.71 -21.66
N ASP A 45 28.72 -16.63 -22.43
CA ASP A 45 29.55 -15.45 -22.11
C ASP A 45 29.08 -14.71 -20.84
N ALA A 46 29.56 -15.17 -19.67
CA ALA A 46 29.18 -14.68 -18.35
C ALA A 46 29.57 -13.22 -18.04
N LEU A 47 30.39 -12.56 -18.88
CA LEU A 47 30.97 -11.24 -18.61
C LEU A 47 30.53 -10.15 -19.60
N ASN A 48 29.48 -10.38 -20.40
CA ASN A 48 29.00 -9.39 -21.35
C ASN A 48 28.12 -8.32 -20.67
N PHE A 49 28.73 -7.46 -19.85
CA PHE A 49 28.07 -6.34 -19.14
C PHE A 49 27.48 -5.26 -20.09
N SER A 50 27.67 -5.38 -21.40
CA SER A 50 27.08 -4.49 -22.40
C SER A 50 25.72 -5.02 -22.87
N GLY A 51 24.66 -4.70 -22.12
CA GLY A 51 23.26 -4.57 -22.55
C GLY A 51 22.76 -5.45 -23.71
N ASN A 52 23.06 -6.75 -23.71
CA ASN A 52 22.51 -7.71 -24.67
C ASN A 52 21.47 -8.59 -23.97
N ASP A 53 20.42 -8.97 -24.70
CA ASP A 53 19.17 -9.62 -24.24
C ASP A 53 19.31 -11.01 -23.56
N ASN A 54 20.50 -11.42 -23.07
CA ASN A 54 20.80 -12.77 -22.58
C ASN A 54 21.12 -12.89 -21.08
N SER A 55 21.05 -11.81 -20.29
CA SER A 55 21.18 -11.87 -18.81
C SER A 55 19.82 -12.12 -18.15
N SER A 56 19.77 -12.96 -17.11
CA SER A 56 18.54 -13.16 -16.33
C SER A 56 18.17 -11.91 -15.52
N GLU A 57 16.93 -11.85 -15.01
CA GLU A 57 16.37 -10.72 -14.23
C GLU A 57 17.22 -10.39 -12.97
N PHE A 58 18.11 -11.31 -12.55
CA PHE A 58 19.04 -11.18 -11.42
C PHE A 58 20.52 -11.07 -11.81
N GLY A 59 20.82 -10.89 -13.10
CA GLY A 59 22.19 -10.63 -13.59
C GLY A 59 23.07 -11.86 -13.78
N PHE A 60 22.52 -13.09 -13.65
CA PHE A 60 23.26 -14.29 -14.03
C PHE A 60 23.24 -14.48 -15.54
N ALA A 61 24.32 -15.03 -16.09
CA ALA A 61 24.31 -15.46 -17.48
C ALA A 61 23.49 -16.74 -17.64
N SER A 62 22.75 -16.82 -18.75
CA SER A 62 21.91 -17.98 -19.04
C SER A 62 22.73 -19.09 -19.69
N LEU A 63 22.68 -20.29 -19.13
CA LEU A 63 23.19 -21.49 -19.77
C LEU A 63 22.40 -21.76 -21.07
N SER A 64 23.10 -22.22 -22.11
CA SER A 64 22.50 -22.47 -23.41
C SER A 64 22.34 -23.97 -23.71
N GLN A 65 21.24 -24.37 -24.33
CA GLN A 65 21.12 -25.70 -24.94
C GLN A 65 21.84 -25.80 -26.30
N ILE A 66 22.25 -24.66 -26.86
CA ILE A 66 22.94 -24.57 -28.14
C ILE A 66 24.45 -24.67 -27.91
N PHE A 67 25.11 -25.53 -28.71
CA PHE A 67 26.56 -25.72 -28.66
C PHE A 67 27.32 -24.39 -28.93
N PRO A 68 28.38 -24.06 -28.16
CA PRO A 68 29.12 -22.81 -28.35
C PRO A 68 29.78 -22.72 -29.74
N THR A 69 29.72 -21.54 -30.36
CA THR A 69 30.29 -21.33 -31.72
C THR A 69 31.56 -20.48 -31.72
N LYS A 70 31.88 -19.84 -30.60
CA LYS A 70 33.02 -18.93 -30.45
C LYS A 70 34.33 -19.71 -30.52
N GLN A 71 35.22 -19.26 -31.40
CA GLN A 71 36.52 -19.93 -31.64
C GLN A 71 37.59 -19.55 -30.61
N ASN A 72 37.43 -18.40 -29.94
CA ASN A 72 38.35 -17.92 -28.92
C ASN A 72 37.83 -18.28 -27.53
N ASP A 73 38.69 -18.90 -26.71
CA ASP A 73 38.36 -19.33 -25.35
C ASP A 73 38.10 -18.15 -24.39
N SER A 74 36.91 -18.09 -23.80
CA SER A 74 36.63 -17.22 -22.65
C SER A 74 37.20 -17.86 -21.37
N GLN A 75 37.72 -17.07 -20.43
CA GLN A 75 38.44 -17.56 -19.25
C GLN A 75 38.03 -16.83 -17.97
N TYR A 76 37.72 -17.57 -16.90
CA TYR A 76 37.39 -17.00 -15.59
C TYR A 76 38.07 -17.76 -14.43
N PRO A 77 38.78 -17.07 -13.53
CA PRO A 77 39.21 -15.69 -13.68
C PRO A 77 40.10 -15.53 -14.94
N PRO A 78 40.17 -14.35 -15.57
CA PRO A 78 40.99 -14.16 -16.76
C PRO A 78 42.46 -14.40 -16.42
N ASN A 79 43.15 -15.17 -17.25
CA ASN A 79 44.59 -15.39 -17.05
C ASN A 79 45.35 -14.10 -17.38
N LEU A 80 46.20 -13.65 -16.46
CA LEU A 80 47.04 -12.47 -16.63
C LEU A 80 48.01 -12.63 -17.81
N PHE A 81 48.44 -13.85 -18.12
CA PHE A 81 49.42 -14.13 -19.17
C PHE A 81 48.77 -14.78 -20.39
N ILE A 82 48.83 -14.09 -21.53
CA ILE A 82 48.41 -14.62 -22.83
C ILE A 82 49.63 -15.14 -23.58
N LYS A 83 49.61 -16.43 -23.93
CA LYS A 83 50.63 -17.07 -24.76
C LYS A 83 50.38 -16.74 -26.23
N ASN A 84 51.30 -16.04 -26.89
CA ASN A 84 51.23 -15.81 -28.33
C ASN A 84 51.85 -17.00 -29.08
N THR A 85 50.98 -17.79 -29.72
CA THR A 85 51.34 -19.04 -30.41
C THR A 85 51.88 -18.84 -31.84
N SER A 86 51.96 -17.61 -32.34
CA SER A 86 52.45 -17.31 -33.69
C SER A 86 53.97 -17.43 -33.90
N LYS A 87 54.74 -17.77 -32.85
CA LYS A 87 56.22 -17.86 -32.90
C LYS A 87 56.75 -19.14 -32.24
N LEU A 88 57.86 -19.66 -32.77
CA LEU A 88 58.51 -20.91 -32.34
C LEU A 88 58.97 -20.91 -30.87
N LEU A 89 59.20 -19.73 -30.29
CA LEU A 89 59.43 -19.51 -28.86
C LEU A 89 58.23 -18.70 -28.32
N PRO A 90 57.50 -19.21 -27.30
CA PRO A 90 56.30 -18.55 -26.80
C PRO A 90 56.65 -17.17 -26.24
N LYS A 91 56.09 -16.12 -26.83
CA LYS A 91 56.09 -14.78 -26.23
C LYS A 91 54.81 -14.64 -25.42
N TYR A 92 54.95 -14.29 -24.15
CA TYR A 92 53.82 -13.98 -23.28
C TYR A 92 53.53 -12.46 -23.36
N SER A 93 52.27 -12.09 -23.57
CA SER A 93 51.74 -10.74 -23.38
C SER A 93 50.85 -10.70 -22.14
N ILE A 94 50.58 -9.52 -21.62
CA ILE A 94 49.80 -9.34 -20.39
C ILE A 94 48.39 -8.92 -20.77
N ASN A 95 47.39 -9.58 -20.19
CA ASN A 95 45.98 -9.30 -20.42
C ASN A 95 45.45 -8.21 -19.49
N MET A 96 46.12 -7.04 -19.50
CA MET A 96 45.88 -5.98 -18.54
C MET A 96 44.42 -5.52 -18.53
N ASP A 97 43.84 -5.21 -19.69
CA ASP A 97 42.50 -4.63 -19.75
C ASP A 97 41.42 -5.56 -19.18
N GLN A 98 41.42 -6.85 -19.57
CA GLN A 98 40.45 -7.82 -19.05
C GLN A 98 40.72 -8.17 -17.58
N TRP A 99 41.99 -8.25 -17.19
CA TRP A 99 42.36 -8.57 -15.81
C TRP A 99 42.00 -7.43 -14.85
N PHE A 100 42.24 -6.17 -15.23
CA PHE A 100 41.83 -5.00 -14.44
C PHE A 100 40.31 -4.83 -14.38
N THR A 101 39.61 -5.09 -15.48
CA THR A 101 38.15 -5.06 -15.49
C THR A 101 37.59 -6.13 -14.54
N TRP A 102 38.12 -7.36 -14.54
CA TRP A 102 37.76 -8.40 -13.58
C TRP A 102 38.15 -8.05 -12.14
N PHE A 103 39.36 -7.54 -11.92
CA PHE A 103 39.84 -7.14 -10.60
C PHE A 103 38.97 -6.04 -9.99
N SER A 104 38.73 -4.96 -10.72
CA SER A 104 37.86 -3.86 -10.27
C SER A 104 36.41 -4.27 -10.05
N SER A 105 35.86 -5.20 -10.83
CA SER A 105 34.46 -5.62 -10.71
C SER A 105 34.21 -6.71 -9.68
N SER A 106 35.20 -7.57 -9.41
CA SER A 106 35.03 -8.75 -8.54
C SER A 106 35.81 -8.64 -7.23
N TRP A 107 37.07 -8.18 -7.26
CA TRP A 107 37.90 -8.09 -6.05
C TRP A 107 37.58 -6.90 -5.16
N LEU A 108 37.30 -5.73 -5.74
CA LEU A 108 36.93 -4.56 -4.94
C LEU A 108 35.68 -4.82 -4.10
N ILE A 109 34.67 -5.46 -4.69
CA ILE A 109 33.42 -5.80 -4.00
C ILE A 109 33.67 -6.87 -2.93
N TYR A 110 34.42 -7.93 -3.27
CA TYR A 110 34.81 -8.99 -2.34
C TYR A 110 35.63 -8.48 -1.13
N LEU A 111 36.51 -7.49 -1.32
CA LEU A 111 37.31 -6.91 -0.25
C LEU A 111 36.51 -5.93 0.63
N LEU A 112 35.58 -5.18 0.05
CA LEU A 112 34.68 -4.30 0.80
C LEU A 112 33.74 -5.08 1.73
N GLU A 113 33.33 -6.29 1.31
CA GLU A 113 32.52 -7.22 2.11
C GLU A 113 33.18 -7.61 3.45
N ASN A 114 34.52 -7.75 3.46
CA ASN A 114 35.30 -8.16 4.63
C ASN A 114 35.86 -6.98 5.46
N SER A 115 35.55 -5.73 5.10
CA SER A 115 36.08 -4.54 5.79
C SER A 115 35.29 -4.21 7.06
N SER A 116 35.98 -3.83 8.15
CA SER A 116 35.34 -3.49 9.43
C SER A 116 34.58 -2.16 9.43
N ASP A 117 34.91 -1.26 8.50
CA ASP A 117 34.34 0.09 8.41
C ASP A 117 33.00 0.13 7.65
N TYR A 118 32.74 -0.88 6.80
CA TYR A 118 31.46 -1.08 6.12
C TYR A 118 30.83 -2.38 6.60
N ASN A 119 30.31 -2.35 7.83
CA ASN A 119 29.71 -3.52 8.43
C ASN A 119 28.33 -3.83 7.81
N PHE A 120 28.33 -4.50 6.65
CA PHE A 120 27.13 -5.04 6.02
C PHE A 120 26.58 -6.27 6.76
N SER A 121 27.10 -6.67 7.94
CA SER A 121 26.56 -7.82 8.69
C SER A 121 25.08 -7.70 9.05
N PHE A 122 24.53 -6.48 9.12
CA PHE A 122 23.09 -6.29 9.30
C PHE A 122 22.30 -6.61 8.01
N LEU A 123 22.86 -6.30 6.84
CA LEU A 123 22.33 -6.75 5.55
C LEU A 123 22.49 -8.28 5.44
N PHE A 124 23.66 -8.82 5.76
CA PHE A 124 24.02 -10.23 5.51
C PHE A 124 23.50 -11.23 6.54
N GLY A 125 23.28 -10.81 7.80
CA GLY A 125 22.62 -11.63 8.83
C GLY A 125 21.15 -11.93 8.53
N LEU A 126 20.52 -11.11 7.67
CA LEU A 126 19.17 -11.30 7.11
C LEU A 126 19.17 -12.11 5.79
N LEU A 127 20.33 -12.26 5.14
CA LEU A 127 20.50 -12.68 3.75
C LEU A 127 21.43 -13.91 3.60
N GLY A 128 21.50 -14.80 4.58
CA GLY A 128 22.49 -15.90 4.65
C GLY A 128 22.62 -16.81 3.40
N ASP A 129 21.65 -16.79 2.49
CA ASP A 129 21.62 -17.57 1.24
C ASP A 129 21.86 -16.73 -0.04
N TYR A 130 22.22 -15.43 0.08
CA TYR A 130 22.46 -14.52 -1.06
C TYR A 130 23.90 -14.48 -1.58
N GLU A 131 24.80 -15.29 -1.04
CA GLU A 131 26.21 -15.34 -1.42
C GLU A 131 26.43 -15.62 -2.92
N LEU A 132 25.47 -16.25 -3.59
CA LEU A 132 25.54 -16.52 -5.04
C LEU A 132 25.32 -15.29 -5.91
N PHE A 133 24.67 -14.25 -5.41
CA PHE A 133 24.40 -13.01 -6.15
C PHE A 133 25.53 -11.99 -6.04
N LEU A 134 26.47 -12.20 -5.12
CA LEU A 134 27.62 -11.34 -4.96
C LEU A 134 28.72 -11.73 -5.96
N PRO A 135 29.34 -10.75 -6.65
CA PRO A 135 30.50 -11.02 -7.48
C PRO A 135 31.63 -11.63 -6.64
N ASN A 136 31.93 -12.91 -6.85
CA ASN A 136 33.07 -13.59 -6.25
C ASN A 136 34.13 -13.79 -7.34
N PRO A 137 35.38 -13.33 -7.13
CA PRO A 137 36.42 -13.34 -8.15
C PRO A 137 36.77 -14.72 -8.70
N TYR A 138 36.37 -15.79 -8.01
CA TYR A 138 36.68 -17.17 -8.38
C TYR A 138 35.46 -18.01 -8.74
N ARG A 139 34.26 -17.44 -8.65
CA ARG A 139 33.00 -18.16 -8.86
C ARG A 139 32.30 -17.67 -10.12
N ILE A 140 32.00 -18.61 -11.02
CA ILE A 140 30.97 -18.41 -12.04
C ILE A 140 29.65 -18.94 -11.51
N VAL A 141 28.59 -18.17 -11.74
CA VAL A 141 27.21 -18.54 -11.47
C VAL A 141 26.42 -18.35 -12.77
N GLU A 142 25.86 -19.43 -13.30
CA GLU A 142 24.98 -19.38 -14.46
C GLU A 142 23.65 -20.06 -14.15
N GLU A 143 22.62 -19.61 -14.86
CA GLU A 143 21.23 -19.99 -14.61
C GLU A 143 20.63 -20.70 -15.82
N TYR A 144 19.76 -21.67 -15.55
CA TYR A 144 18.82 -22.19 -16.54
C TYR A 144 17.39 -22.06 -16.01
N THR A 145 16.59 -21.16 -16.58
CA THR A 145 15.17 -20.99 -16.24
C THR A 145 14.32 -22.01 -17.00
N TYR A 146 13.54 -22.81 -16.27
CA TYR A 146 12.67 -23.79 -16.91
C TYR A 146 11.35 -23.15 -17.35
N THR A 147 11.17 -23.03 -18.67
CA THR A 147 9.98 -22.46 -19.32
C THR A 147 8.96 -23.49 -19.76
N GLY A 148 9.22 -24.79 -19.52
CA GLY A 148 8.31 -25.85 -19.92
C GLY A 148 6.99 -25.87 -19.14
N ASN A 149 6.00 -26.55 -19.71
CA ASN A 149 4.61 -26.53 -19.24
C ASN A 149 4.35 -27.43 -18.04
N ASP A 150 5.11 -28.53 -17.89
CA ASP A 150 4.91 -29.57 -16.87
C ASP A 150 6.11 -29.66 -15.92
N SER A 151 5.93 -30.19 -14.71
CA SER A 151 7.07 -30.39 -13.82
C SER A 151 7.96 -31.54 -14.29
N VAL A 152 9.28 -31.33 -14.34
CA VAL A 152 10.28 -32.31 -14.78
C VAL A 152 11.00 -32.90 -13.57
N LYS A 153 11.01 -34.23 -13.45
CA LYS A 153 11.80 -34.91 -12.42
C LYS A 153 13.25 -35.08 -12.89
N ILE A 154 14.18 -34.55 -12.12
CA ILE A 154 15.63 -34.76 -12.24
C ILE A 154 16.00 -35.85 -11.23
N ASN A 155 16.21 -37.07 -11.73
CA ASN A 155 16.50 -38.24 -10.89
C ASN A 155 17.71 -38.99 -11.44
N GLY A 156 18.89 -38.80 -10.82
CA GLY A 156 20.13 -39.41 -11.25
C GLY A 156 21.35 -38.53 -10.98
N ASP A 157 22.47 -38.83 -11.64
CA ASP A 157 23.71 -38.08 -11.48
C ASP A 157 23.77 -36.87 -12.42
N VAL A 158 24.23 -35.72 -11.94
CA VAL A 158 24.50 -34.52 -12.74
C VAL A 158 26.00 -34.44 -13.00
N PHE A 159 26.39 -34.26 -14.27
CA PHE A 159 27.79 -34.27 -14.69
C PHE A 159 28.23 -32.89 -15.17
N TYR A 160 29.22 -32.30 -14.52
CA TYR A 160 29.92 -31.13 -15.04
C TYR A 160 31.12 -31.61 -15.86
N ASN A 161 31.18 -31.22 -17.13
CA ASN A 161 32.32 -31.48 -18.01
C ASN A 161 33.04 -30.15 -18.26
N LEU A 162 34.08 -29.87 -17.47
CA LEU A 162 34.69 -28.55 -17.37
C LEU A 162 36.12 -28.56 -17.90
N TYR A 163 36.50 -27.49 -18.59
CA TYR A 163 37.83 -27.32 -19.13
C TYR A 163 38.58 -26.26 -18.33
N PHE A 164 39.81 -26.54 -17.92
CA PHE A 164 40.63 -25.61 -17.15
C PHE A 164 41.93 -25.29 -17.85
N LYS A 165 42.40 -24.06 -17.65
CA LYS A 165 43.70 -23.58 -18.09
C LYS A 165 44.60 -23.38 -16.88
N PRO A 166 45.75 -24.06 -16.79
CA PRO A 166 46.70 -23.80 -15.71
C PRO A 166 47.37 -22.42 -15.89
N PRO A 167 47.81 -21.78 -14.80
CA PRO A 167 48.48 -20.47 -14.85
C PRO A 167 49.80 -20.53 -15.65
N THR A 168 50.52 -21.65 -15.55
CA THR A 168 51.72 -21.95 -16.33
C THR A 168 51.76 -23.43 -16.68
N THR A 169 52.38 -23.78 -17.80
CA THR A 169 52.53 -25.17 -18.27
C THR A 169 53.48 -26.02 -17.41
N LEU A 170 54.16 -25.41 -16.43
CA LEU A 170 55.21 -26.03 -15.60
C LEU A 170 54.74 -26.36 -14.17
N GLN A 171 53.50 -26.03 -13.80
CA GLN A 171 53.04 -26.11 -12.41
C GLN A 171 52.13 -27.33 -12.16
N LYS A 172 52.51 -28.18 -11.18
CA LYS A 172 51.78 -29.39 -10.76
C LYS A 172 50.73 -29.16 -9.66
N SER A 173 50.74 -28.02 -8.99
CA SER A 173 49.84 -27.75 -7.85
C SER A 173 48.48 -27.31 -8.36
N GLY A 174 47.50 -28.20 -8.32
CA GLY A 174 46.12 -27.89 -8.69
C GLY A 174 45.36 -27.21 -7.56
N ASP A 175 44.60 -26.19 -7.94
CA ASP A 175 43.57 -25.58 -7.10
C ASP A 175 42.47 -26.61 -6.83
N ASN A 176 41.58 -26.33 -5.89
CA ASN A 176 40.35 -27.12 -5.80
C ASN A 176 39.27 -26.44 -6.65
N VAL A 177 38.29 -27.20 -7.09
CA VAL A 177 37.08 -26.67 -7.69
C VAL A 177 35.88 -27.22 -6.95
N THR A 178 34.99 -26.31 -6.54
CA THR A 178 33.68 -26.62 -6.00
C THR A 178 32.66 -26.41 -7.10
N VAL A 179 31.82 -27.41 -7.35
CA VAL A 179 30.64 -27.25 -8.20
C VAL A 179 29.40 -27.43 -7.36
N GLY A 180 28.37 -26.63 -7.63
CA GLY A 180 27.11 -26.65 -6.89
C GLY A 180 25.91 -26.49 -7.80
N LEU A 181 24.86 -27.23 -7.48
CA LEU A 181 23.54 -27.17 -8.09
C LEU A 181 22.55 -26.64 -7.05
N TYR A 182 21.84 -25.58 -7.40
CA TYR A 182 20.80 -24.96 -6.59
C TYR A 182 19.51 -24.90 -7.40
N SER A 183 18.37 -24.90 -6.72
CA SER A 183 17.09 -24.53 -7.32
C SER A 183 16.62 -23.20 -6.79
N MET A 184 16.00 -22.41 -7.64
CA MET A 184 15.47 -21.10 -7.27
C MET A 184 14.11 -20.92 -7.89
N ASN A 185 13.09 -20.74 -7.06
CA ASN A 185 11.78 -20.43 -7.56
C ASN A 185 11.71 -18.92 -7.87
N MET A 186 11.81 -18.57 -9.14
CA MET A 186 11.74 -17.17 -9.61
C MET A 186 10.38 -16.53 -9.35
N ASN A 187 9.35 -17.31 -9.01
CA ASN A 187 8.02 -16.81 -8.65
C ASN A 187 7.82 -16.64 -7.13
N SER A 188 8.87 -16.84 -6.31
CA SER A 188 8.85 -16.64 -4.86
C SER A 188 9.07 -15.17 -4.51
N ALA A 189 8.36 -14.66 -3.49
CA ALA A 189 8.52 -13.29 -2.98
C ALA A 189 9.96 -12.97 -2.53
N LEU A 190 10.74 -14.01 -2.21
CA LEU A 190 12.20 -13.97 -2.08
C LEU A 190 12.76 -15.17 -2.89
N PRO A 191 13.27 -14.97 -4.11
CA PRO A 191 13.90 -16.03 -4.88
C PRO A 191 15.25 -16.36 -4.25
N LEU A 192 15.24 -17.27 -3.28
CA LEU A 192 16.44 -17.75 -2.60
C LEU A 192 16.96 -19.00 -3.30
N PRO A 193 18.25 -19.02 -3.71
CA PRO A 193 18.90 -20.23 -4.17
C PRO A 193 18.93 -21.27 -3.07
N LYS A 194 18.19 -22.37 -3.27
CA LYS A 194 18.20 -23.52 -2.37
C LYS A 194 19.21 -24.52 -2.87
N LEU A 195 20.26 -24.78 -2.10
CA LEU A 195 21.26 -25.80 -2.43
C LEU A 195 20.58 -27.17 -2.59
N ILE A 196 20.70 -27.76 -3.78
CA ILE A 196 20.34 -29.15 -4.01
C ILE A 196 21.52 -30.03 -3.61
N LYS A 197 22.70 -29.77 -4.18
CA LYS A 197 23.94 -30.51 -3.88
C LYS A 197 25.17 -29.77 -4.37
N ASN A 198 26.29 -29.92 -3.67
CA ASN A 198 27.61 -29.48 -4.12
C ASN A 198 28.67 -30.57 -3.89
N THR A 199 29.83 -30.40 -4.51
CA THR A 199 31.01 -31.24 -4.28
C THR A 199 32.27 -30.44 -4.58
N THR A 200 33.36 -30.77 -3.89
CA THR A 200 34.68 -30.15 -4.09
C THR A 200 35.68 -31.23 -4.47
N ILE A 201 36.41 -31.00 -5.56
CA ILE A 201 37.49 -31.88 -6.01
C ILE A 201 38.79 -31.11 -6.19
N LYS A 202 39.91 -31.82 -6.16
CA LYS A 202 41.22 -31.24 -6.43
C LYS A 202 41.52 -31.33 -7.93
N LEU A 203 41.89 -30.21 -8.54
CA LEU A 203 42.34 -30.19 -9.93
C LEU A 203 43.70 -30.90 -10.05
N THR A 204 43.88 -31.64 -11.14
CA THR A 204 45.15 -32.35 -11.42
C THR A 204 45.63 -32.00 -12.83
N PRO A 205 46.27 -30.83 -13.02
CA PRO A 205 46.73 -30.41 -14.34
C PRO A 205 47.80 -31.36 -14.89
N GLU A 206 47.68 -31.72 -16.17
CA GLU A 206 48.71 -32.46 -16.89
C GLU A 206 49.92 -31.56 -17.20
N LEU A 207 51.13 -32.09 -17.01
CA LEU A 207 52.37 -31.34 -17.27
C LEU A 207 52.44 -30.97 -18.76
N LEU A 208 52.79 -29.71 -19.07
CA LEU A 208 52.94 -29.20 -20.44
C LEU A 208 51.65 -29.06 -21.26
N SER A 209 50.47 -29.35 -20.69
CA SER A 209 49.20 -29.07 -21.38
C SER A 209 48.79 -27.61 -21.27
N ASP A 210 48.29 -27.04 -22.36
CA ASP A 210 47.76 -25.66 -22.41
C ASP A 210 46.32 -25.56 -21.84
N SER A 211 45.57 -26.67 -21.85
CA SER A 211 44.24 -26.82 -21.23
C SER A 211 44.00 -28.30 -20.87
N TYR A 212 43.10 -28.60 -19.94
CA TYR A 212 42.73 -29.98 -19.60
C TYR A 212 41.25 -30.09 -19.22
N ASN A 213 40.66 -31.25 -19.48
CA ASN A 213 39.27 -31.54 -19.13
C ASN A 213 39.19 -32.20 -17.74
N GLN A 214 38.19 -31.83 -16.96
CA GLN A 214 37.86 -32.41 -15.68
C GLN A 214 36.35 -32.64 -15.61
N GLN A 215 35.95 -33.92 -15.54
CA GLN A 215 34.57 -34.29 -15.26
C GLN A 215 34.35 -34.35 -13.75
N ILE A 216 33.22 -33.79 -13.29
CA ILE A 216 32.82 -33.73 -11.88
C ILE A 216 31.38 -34.19 -11.77
N THR A 217 31.10 -35.12 -10.85
CA THR A 217 29.77 -35.73 -10.71
C THR A 217 29.11 -35.34 -9.39
N LEU A 218 27.90 -34.78 -9.47
CA LEU A 218 26.99 -34.68 -8.33
C LEU A 218 26.08 -35.92 -8.32
N THR A 219 26.33 -36.84 -7.40
CA THR A 219 25.64 -38.13 -7.39
C THR A 219 24.21 -38.07 -6.82
N ASN A 220 23.32 -38.97 -7.21
CA ASN A 220 22.01 -39.18 -6.58
C ASN A 220 21.18 -37.89 -6.40
N ILE A 221 21.10 -37.05 -7.44
CA ILE A 221 20.21 -35.89 -7.42
C ILE A 221 18.77 -36.36 -7.57
N ASN A 222 17.90 -35.87 -6.69
CA ASN A 222 16.46 -36.09 -6.77
C ASN A 222 15.76 -34.74 -6.54
N HIS A 223 15.38 -34.08 -7.62
CA HIS A 223 14.71 -32.78 -7.61
C HIS A 223 13.54 -32.76 -8.60
N THR A 224 12.48 -32.04 -8.28
CA THR A 224 11.36 -31.80 -9.22
C THR A 224 11.41 -30.35 -9.66
N LEU A 225 11.79 -30.12 -10.92
CA LEU A 225 11.86 -28.80 -11.54
C LEU A 225 10.48 -28.38 -12.03
N LYS A 226 9.93 -27.30 -11.48
CA LYS A 226 8.58 -26.81 -11.82
C LYS A 226 8.62 -25.72 -12.90
N PRO A 227 7.54 -25.51 -13.68
CA PRO A 227 7.40 -24.36 -14.57
C PRO A 227 7.73 -23.04 -13.87
N GLY A 228 8.66 -22.26 -14.42
CA GLY A 228 9.13 -21.00 -13.86
C GLY A 228 10.13 -21.12 -12.70
N GLU A 229 10.59 -22.32 -12.36
CA GLU A 229 11.73 -22.54 -11.45
C GLU A 229 13.03 -22.55 -12.26
N SER A 230 14.09 -22.01 -11.68
CA SER A 230 15.42 -21.97 -12.28
C SER A 230 16.37 -22.94 -11.58
N LEU A 231 17.25 -23.56 -12.35
CA LEU A 231 18.43 -24.24 -11.83
C LEU A 231 19.62 -23.30 -11.90
N ILE A 232 20.34 -23.16 -10.80
CA ILE A 232 21.55 -22.35 -10.73
C ILE A 232 22.74 -23.29 -10.60
N PHE A 233 23.73 -23.10 -11.47
CA PHE A 233 24.93 -23.88 -11.53
C PHE A 233 26.12 -23.00 -11.18
N THR A 234 26.91 -23.47 -10.23
CA THR A 234 28.08 -22.74 -9.71
C THR A 234 29.34 -23.54 -10.01
N VAL A 235 30.39 -22.82 -10.39
CA VAL A 235 31.76 -23.34 -10.51
C VAL A 235 32.67 -22.36 -9.80
N GLU A 236 33.21 -22.76 -8.66
CA GLU A 236 34.11 -21.95 -7.84
C GLU A 236 35.49 -22.57 -7.75
N ILE A 237 36.50 -21.81 -8.15
CA ILE A 237 37.89 -22.22 -8.00
C ILE A 237 38.37 -21.79 -6.61
N ILE A 238 38.89 -22.71 -5.83
CA ILE A 238 39.47 -22.43 -4.51
C ILE A 238 40.99 -22.46 -4.68
N PRO A 239 41.66 -21.29 -4.75
CA PRO A 239 43.10 -21.24 -4.94
C PRO A 239 43.81 -21.93 -3.77
N CYS A 240 44.70 -22.86 -4.08
CA CYS A 240 45.54 -23.47 -3.06
C CYS A 240 46.82 -22.66 -2.87
N ASN A 241 47.40 -22.70 -1.66
CA ASN A 241 48.68 -22.05 -1.37
C ASN A 241 49.79 -22.58 -2.29
N LYS A 242 50.23 -21.74 -3.22
CA LYS A 242 51.28 -22.04 -4.20
C LYS A 242 52.64 -21.61 -3.65
N THR A 243 53.69 -22.32 -4.04
CA THR A 243 55.07 -22.10 -3.55
C THR A 243 55.64 -20.72 -3.94
N ILE A 244 55.17 -20.14 -5.04
CA ILE A 244 55.66 -18.85 -5.55
C ILE A 244 55.06 -17.65 -4.78
N PRO A 245 53.72 -17.55 -4.58
CA PRO A 245 53.12 -16.52 -3.73
C PRO A 245 53.62 -16.53 -2.28
N THR A 246 53.83 -17.72 -1.70
CA THR A 246 54.37 -17.86 -0.32
C THR A 246 55.83 -17.41 -0.19
N LEU A 247 56.62 -17.46 -1.28
CA LEU A 247 57.95 -16.85 -1.33
C LEU A 247 57.85 -15.32 -1.51
N LEU A 248 56.99 -14.84 -2.41
CA LEU A 248 56.83 -13.40 -2.67
C LEU A 248 56.33 -12.64 -1.44
N THR A 249 55.31 -13.15 -0.76
CA THR A 249 54.72 -12.56 0.47
C THR A 249 55.69 -12.48 1.64
N LYS A 250 56.72 -13.34 1.68
CA LYS A 250 57.77 -13.33 2.72
C LYS A 250 58.80 -12.21 2.54
N TYR A 251 58.92 -11.64 1.34
CA TYR A 251 59.94 -10.62 0.99
C TYR A 251 59.36 -9.24 0.64
N ILE A 252 58.04 -9.13 0.57
CA ILE A 252 57.32 -7.98 0.05
C ILE A 252 56.55 -7.27 1.18
N ASN A 253 56.87 -5.99 1.38
CA ASN A 253 56.06 -5.02 2.14
C ASN A 253 55.51 -4.00 1.11
N LEU A 254 54.32 -3.44 1.30
CA LEU A 254 53.68 -2.44 0.43
C LEU A 254 54.64 -1.33 -0.03
N ALA A 255 55.41 -0.74 0.90
CA ALA A 255 56.40 0.30 0.61
C ALA A 255 57.57 -0.17 -0.31
N ARG A 256 57.80 -1.48 -0.41
CA ARG A 256 58.79 -2.10 -1.29
C ARG A 256 58.22 -2.40 -2.68
N LEU A 257 56.93 -2.72 -2.78
CA LEU A 257 56.22 -2.88 -4.06
C LEU A 257 56.14 -1.58 -4.80
N GLU A 258 55.83 -0.48 -4.13
CA GLU A 258 55.78 0.83 -4.76
C GLU A 258 57.14 1.19 -5.39
N LYS A 259 58.25 0.87 -4.72
CA LYS A 259 59.61 1.04 -5.26
C LYS A 259 59.90 0.14 -6.45
N ILE A 260 59.44 -1.11 -6.41
CA ILE A 260 59.60 -2.06 -7.52
C ILE A 260 58.76 -1.62 -8.72
N ALA A 261 57.52 -1.20 -8.50
CA ALA A 261 56.61 -0.68 -9.52
C ALA A 261 57.18 0.58 -10.18
N ASN A 262 57.65 1.54 -9.37
CA ASN A 262 58.38 2.72 -9.84
C ASN A 262 59.62 2.36 -10.67
N PHE A 263 60.36 1.32 -10.27
CA PHE A 263 61.54 0.86 -11.02
C PHE A 263 61.15 0.21 -12.35
N LEU A 264 60.13 -0.65 -12.35
CA LEU A 264 59.63 -1.35 -13.52
C LEU A 264 59.08 -0.37 -14.56
N GLU A 265 58.27 0.59 -14.12
CA GLU A 265 57.69 1.64 -14.98
C GLU A 265 58.75 2.59 -15.54
N ASN A 266 59.62 3.14 -14.68
CA ASN A 266 60.47 4.28 -15.05
C ASN A 266 61.88 3.89 -15.53
N ARG A 267 62.36 2.67 -15.23
CA ARG A 267 63.73 2.24 -15.61
C ARG A 267 63.80 1.04 -16.53
N SER A 268 62.71 0.28 -16.72
CA SER A 268 62.72 -0.78 -17.73
C SER A 268 62.77 -0.18 -19.14
N LYS A 269 63.49 -0.82 -20.06
CA LYS A 269 63.43 -0.52 -21.51
C LYS A 269 62.46 -1.45 -22.26
N ILE A 270 61.79 -2.33 -21.54
CA ILE A 270 60.90 -3.36 -22.08
C ILE A 270 59.47 -2.93 -21.73
N GLN A 271 58.67 -2.63 -22.76
CA GLN A 271 57.30 -2.13 -22.62
C GLN A 271 56.46 -2.98 -21.66
N THR A 272 56.47 -4.30 -21.81
CA THR A 272 55.71 -5.20 -20.93
C THR A 272 56.10 -5.11 -19.45
N LEU A 273 57.37 -4.80 -19.13
CA LEU A 273 57.78 -4.58 -17.74
C LEU A 273 57.35 -3.20 -17.25
N GLN A 274 57.30 -2.19 -18.13
CA GLN A 274 56.75 -0.88 -17.78
C GLN A 274 55.25 -1.00 -17.49
N ASP A 275 54.52 -1.72 -18.33
CA ASP A 275 53.08 -2.00 -18.16
C ASP A 275 52.80 -2.74 -16.84
N ILE A 276 53.66 -3.69 -16.43
CA ILE A 276 53.59 -4.32 -15.09
C ILE A 276 53.84 -3.31 -13.98
N GLY A 277 54.79 -2.40 -14.17
CA GLY A 277 55.07 -1.33 -13.21
C GLY A 277 53.86 -0.44 -12.98
N THR A 278 53.20 0.00 -14.04
CA THR A 278 51.96 0.79 -13.98
C THR A 278 50.82 -0.03 -13.35
N ALA A 279 50.65 -1.30 -13.73
CA ALA A 279 49.68 -2.21 -13.13
C ALA A 279 49.79 -2.26 -11.60
N ILE A 280 51.00 -2.47 -11.10
CA ILE A 280 51.24 -2.61 -9.66
C ILE A 280 50.94 -1.28 -8.96
N LYS A 281 51.23 -0.14 -9.57
CA LYS A 281 50.89 1.17 -9.00
C LYS A 281 49.38 1.42 -8.92
N ASP A 282 48.66 1.10 -9.98
CA ASP A 282 47.20 1.28 -10.04
C ASP A 282 46.49 0.36 -9.03
N ILE A 283 47.03 -0.84 -8.81
CA ILE A 283 46.56 -1.71 -7.72
C ILE A 283 46.91 -1.09 -6.36
N LEU A 284 48.14 -0.63 -6.15
CA LEU A 284 48.57 -0.04 -4.87
C LEU A 284 47.77 1.20 -4.48
N SER A 285 47.45 2.09 -5.42
CA SER A 285 46.63 3.28 -5.14
C SER A 285 45.23 2.91 -4.66
N VAL A 286 44.61 1.93 -5.31
CA VAL A 286 43.31 1.38 -4.91
C VAL A 286 43.37 0.69 -3.53
N LEU A 287 44.48 0.01 -3.23
CA LEU A 287 44.69 -0.66 -1.94
C LEU A 287 44.92 0.33 -0.79
N GLU A 288 45.64 1.45 -1.02
CA GLU A 288 45.89 2.49 -0.02
C GLU A 288 44.61 3.21 0.42
N GLU A 289 43.66 3.43 -0.49
CA GLU A 289 42.37 4.07 -0.18
C GLU A 289 41.42 3.20 0.65
N SER A 290 41.62 1.87 0.66
CA SER A 290 40.63 0.90 1.16
C SER A 290 41.04 0.16 2.45
N ASN A 291 42.14 0.54 3.10
CA ASN A 291 42.60 -0.03 4.39
C ASN A 291 42.85 -1.56 4.37
N ILE A 292 43.27 -2.10 3.22
CA ILE A 292 43.41 -3.54 2.93
C ILE A 292 44.66 -4.15 3.59
N THR A 293 44.57 -5.36 4.13
CA THR A 293 45.65 -6.02 4.88
C THR A 293 46.67 -6.73 3.97
N THR A 294 47.82 -7.12 4.54
CA THR A 294 48.80 -7.98 3.85
C THR A 294 48.28 -9.39 3.56
N GLY A 295 47.25 -9.84 4.28
CA GLY A 295 46.56 -11.11 4.02
C GLY A 295 45.80 -11.06 2.70
N ASP A 296 45.00 -10.01 2.52
CA ASP A 296 44.20 -9.76 1.31
C ASP A 296 45.09 -9.63 0.06
N PHE A 297 46.25 -8.99 0.19
CA PHE A 297 47.24 -8.91 -0.89
C PHE A 297 47.78 -10.29 -1.30
N THR A 298 47.91 -11.22 -0.34
CA THR A 298 48.31 -12.61 -0.63
C THR A 298 47.23 -13.34 -1.42
N GLU A 299 45.96 -13.11 -1.10
CA GLU A 299 44.84 -13.69 -1.84
C GLU A 299 44.76 -13.15 -3.28
N ILE A 300 45.00 -11.85 -3.47
CA ILE A 300 45.09 -11.23 -4.82
C ILE A 300 46.23 -11.86 -5.64
N ILE A 301 47.41 -12.06 -5.05
CA ILE A 301 48.52 -12.72 -5.76
C ILE A 301 48.18 -14.17 -6.09
N ASN A 302 47.57 -14.91 -5.16
CA ASN A 302 47.13 -16.28 -5.40
C ASN A 302 46.14 -16.35 -6.57
N SER A 303 45.31 -15.32 -6.74
CA SER A 303 44.38 -15.18 -7.86
C SER A 303 45.05 -15.07 -9.23
N MET A 304 46.13 -14.28 -9.32
CA MET A 304 46.90 -14.08 -10.55
C MET A 304 47.56 -15.36 -11.05
N VAL A 305 47.82 -16.29 -10.13
CA VAL A 305 48.40 -17.60 -10.44
C VAL A 305 47.38 -18.72 -10.29
N SER A 306 46.08 -18.44 -10.25
CA SER A 306 45.01 -19.45 -10.21
C SER A 306 44.80 -20.12 -11.56
N SER A 307 44.22 -21.33 -11.54
CA SER A 307 43.65 -21.94 -12.75
C SER A 307 42.43 -21.12 -13.20
N SER A 308 42.17 -21.11 -14.51
CA SER A 308 41.00 -20.46 -15.10
C SER A 308 40.05 -21.52 -15.67
N LEU A 309 38.74 -21.40 -15.43
CA LEU A 309 37.73 -22.13 -16.19
C LEU A 309 37.68 -21.57 -17.61
N ILE A 310 37.69 -22.46 -18.61
CA ILE A 310 37.44 -22.14 -20.01
C ILE A 310 35.94 -22.34 -20.29
N TYR A 311 35.27 -21.35 -20.87
CA TYR A 311 33.84 -21.39 -21.19
C TYR A 311 33.53 -20.65 -22.51
N ASP A 312 32.29 -20.78 -23.01
CA ASP A 312 31.85 -20.21 -24.28
C ASP A 312 32.87 -20.46 -25.42
N SER A 313 33.25 -21.73 -25.63
CA SER A 313 34.26 -22.14 -26.60
C SER A 313 33.80 -23.35 -27.41
N ALA A 314 33.93 -23.25 -28.73
CA ALA A 314 33.67 -24.36 -29.65
C ALA A 314 34.68 -25.51 -29.48
N ASN A 315 35.92 -25.21 -29.07
CA ASN A 315 36.99 -26.19 -28.90
C ASN A 315 37.01 -26.81 -27.49
N HIS A 316 36.52 -26.07 -26.49
CA HIS A 316 36.47 -26.47 -25.09
C HIS A 316 35.07 -26.21 -24.52
N PRO A 317 34.05 -26.98 -24.95
CA PRO A 317 32.65 -26.71 -24.61
C PRO A 317 32.35 -27.14 -23.17
N ALA A 318 32.69 -26.27 -22.20
CA ALA A 318 32.33 -26.49 -20.81
C ALA A 318 30.81 -26.60 -20.68
N SER A 319 30.35 -27.65 -19.98
CA SER A 319 28.94 -27.98 -19.92
C SER A 319 28.55 -28.66 -18.61
N VAL A 320 27.24 -28.66 -18.35
CA VAL A 320 26.60 -29.47 -17.33
C VAL A 320 25.51 -30.31 -17.96
N THR A 321 25.52 -31.60 -17.66
CA THR A 321 24.55 -32.58 -18.16
C THR A 321 23.65 -33.02 -17.01
N ILE A 322 22.37 -32.73 -17.13
CA ILE A 322 21.33 -33.15 -16.18
C ILE A 322 20.60 -34.40 -16.67
N PRO A 323 20.24 -35.33 -15.78
CA PRO A 323 19.54 -36.58 -16.12
C PRO A 323 18.03 -36.33 -16.29
N ALA A 324 17.69 -35.35 -17.10
CA ALA A 324 16.33 -35.00 -17.47
C ALA A 324 16.34 -34.36 -18.86
N LYS A 325 15.33 -34.67 -19.67
CA LYS A 325 15.13 -34.04 -20.97
C LYS A 325 14.34 -32.74 -20.78
N ILE A 326 14.99 -31.63 -21.05
CA ILE A 326 14.42 -30.29 -21.12
C ILE A 326 14.53 -29.81 -22.57
N SER A 327 13.42 -29.43 -23.19
CA SER A 327 13.37 -28.97 -24.59
C SER A 327 12.57 -27.66 -24.67
N GLU A 328 13.07 -26.68 -25.45
CA GLU A 328 12.35 -25.44 -25.78
C GLU A 328 11.16 -25.69 -26.72
N GLU A 329 11.19 -26.78 -27.48
CA GLU A 329 10.06 -27.26 -28.26
C GLU A 329 9.33 -28.34 -27.44
N ASP A 330 8.02 -28.20 -27.22
CA ASP A 330 7.20 -29.22 -26.52
C ASP A 330 7.00 -30.44 -27.45
N ILE A 331 8.10 -31.17 -27.69
CA ILE A 331 8.14 -32.41 -28.45
C ILE A 331 7.97 -33.57 -27.47
N ARG A 332 6.78 -34.15 -27.45
CA ARG A 332 6.45 -35.32 -26.62
C ARG A 332 6.63 -36.60 -27.40
N VAL A 333 7.21 -37.61 -26.77
CA VAL A 333 7.33 -38.96 -27.32
C VAL A 333 6.40 -39.87 -26.52
N LEU A 334 5.29 -40.25 -27.13
CA LEU A 334 4.21 -41.01 -26.54
C LEU A 334 4.35 -42.48 -26.93
N TYR A 335 4.82 -43.32 -26.00
CA TYR A 335 5.02 -44.75 -26.20
C TYR A 335 3.70 -45.51 -26.14
N LEU A 336 3.56 -46.54 -26.99
CA LEU A 336 2.36 -47.37 -27.06
C LEU A 336 2.41 -48.49 -26.01
N HIS A 337 1.38 -48.61 -25.19
CA HIS A 337 1.27 -49.61 -24.09
C HIS A 337 0.17 -50.65 -24.29
N THR A 338 0.23 -51.74 -23.51
CA THR A 338 -0.69 -52.91 -23.57
C THR A 338 -2.17 -52.55 -23.38
N ASN A 339 -2.50 -51.49 -22.63
CA ASN A 339 -3.88 -51.08 -22.34
C ASN A 339 -4.52 -50.18 -23.42
N ALA A 340 -3.94 -50.12 -24.62
CA ALA A 340 -4.34 -49.17 -25.67
C ALA A 340 -4.21 -47.69 -25.24
N GLU A 341 -3.29 -47.44 -24.30
CA GLU A 341 -2.90 -46.12 -23.82
C GLU A 341 -1.55 -45.73 -24.43
N MET A 342 -1.32 -44.44 -24.63
CA MET A 342 0.00 -43.91 -24.96
C MET A 342 0.35 -42.72 -24.07
N ASN A 343 1.56 -42.75 -23.51
CA ASN A 343 2.09 -41.72 -22.62
C ASN A 343 3.62 -41.64 -22.72
N GLU A 344 4.25 -40.73 -21.99
CA GLU A 344 5.68 -40.44 -22.11
C GLU A 344 6.61 -41.48 -21.45
N ASN A 345 6.05 -42.44 -20.70
CA ASN A 345 6.82 -43.44 -19.98
C ASN A 345 7.37 -44.49 -20.97
N ARG A 346 8.69 -44.65 -21.00
CA ARG A 346 9.31 -45.71 -21.82
C ARG A 346 8.94 -47.08 -21.25
N PRO A 347 8.60 -48.08 -22.09
CA PRO A 347 8.42 -49.46 -21.61
C PRO A 347 9.72 -50.04 -21.03
N GLU A 348 9.64 -50.62 -19.83
CA GLU A 348 10.79 -51.22 -19.11
C GLU A 348 10.86 -52.75 -19.26
N THR A 349 9.76 -53.40 -19.65
CA THR A 349 9.66 -54.85 -19.81
C THR A 349 9.66 -55.28 -21.27
N LYS A 350 9.91 -56.57 -21.53
CA LYS A 350 9.65 -57.19 -22.82
C LYS A 350 8.26 -57.81 -22.82
N ASN A 351 7.33 -57.25 -23.60
CA ASN A 351 6.44 -57.97 -24.53
C ASN A 351 5.06 -57.30 -24.65
N GLY A 352 4.85 -56.53 -25.73
CA GLY A 352 3.56 -56.30 -26.35
C GLY A 352 3.63 -56.67 -27.84
N SER A 353 2.73 -57.52 -28.33
CA SER A 353 2.57 -57.77 -29.77
C SER A 353 1.11 -57.96 -30.12
N ILE A 354 0.66 -57.33 -31.22
CA ILE A 354 -0.73 -57.41 -31.66
C ILE A 354 -0.80 -57.60 -33.18
N LYS A 355 -1.70 -58.46 -33.63
CA LYS A 355 -1.92 -58.70 -35.06
C LYS A 355 -2.67 -57.53 -35.66
N LEU A 356 -2.18 -56.99 -36.76
CA LEU A 356 -2.91 -55.96 -37.49
C LEU A 356 -4.02 -56.59 -38.34
N THR A 357 -5.14 -55.87 -38.44
CA THR A 357 -6.32 -56.21 -39.25
C THR A 357 -6.77 -54.99 -40.04
N GLU A 358 -7.83 -55.11 -40.83
CA GLU A 358 -8.43 -53.96 -41.53
C GLU A 358 -9.11 -52.97 -40.57
N THR A 359 -9.45 -53.42 -39.35
CA THR A 359 -9.94 -52.54 -38.29
C THR A 359 -8.80 -51.86 -37.53
N PRO A 360 -8.85 -50.52 -37.32
CA PRO A 360 -7.85 -49.76 -36.57
C PRO A 360 -7.78 -50.14 -35.10
N ILE A 361 -6.56 -50.39 -34.65
CA ILE A 361 -6.21 -50.49 -33.23
C ILE A 361 -5.79 -49.10 -32.79
N LEU A 362 -6.41 -48.59 -31.72
CA LEU A 362 -6.31 -47.19 -31.30
C LEU A 362 -5.53 -47.08 -30.00
N TRP A 363 -4.44 -46.33 -29.98
CA TRP A 363 -3.76 -45.91 -28.76
C TRP A 363 -4.16 -44.48 -28.41
N THR A 364 -4.51 -44.23 -27.15
CA THR A 364 -5.13 -42.97 -26.71
C THR A 364 -4.27 -42.28 -25.65
N THR A 365 -4.10 -40.97 -25.79
CA THR A 365 -3.44 -40.12 -24.78
C THR A 365 -4.38 -39.80 -23.62
N GLU A 366 -3.79 -39.29 -22.52
CA GLU A 366 -4.55 -38.52 -21.54
C GLU A 366 -5.16 -37.26 -22.18
N SER A 367 -6.23 -36.75 -21.59
CA SER A 367 -6.87 -35.53 -22.08
C SER A 367 -5.99 -34.31 -21.85
N PHE A 368 -5.96 -33.39 -22.81
CA PHE A 368 -5.24 -32.13 -22.61
C PHE A 368 -5.98 -31.24 -21.61
N ASP A 369 -5.25 -30.69 -20.65
CA ASP A 369 -5.82 -29.76 -19.67
C ASP A 369 -6.19 -28.40 -20.28
N ARG A 370 -5.68 -28.11 -21.49
CA ARG A 370 -5.85 -26.84 -22.22
C ARG A 370 -5.82 -27.06 -23.72
N ASN A 371 -6.27 -26.08 -24.48
CA ASN A 371 -6.11 -26.10 -25.93
C ASN A 371 -4.62 -26.06 -26.30
N LYS A 372 -4.24 -26.84 -27.31
CA LYS A 372 -2.87 -26.89 -27.84
C LYS A 372 -2.90 -26.86 -29.36
N ILE A 373 -1.88 -26.27 -29.97
CA ILE A 373 -1.66 -26.34 -31.42
C ILE A 373 -0.71 -27.50 -31.69
N LEU A 374 -1.16 -28.48 -32.47
CA LEU A 374 -0.33 -29.54 -33.03
C LEU A 374 0.29 -29.06 -34.35
N LYS A 375 1.62 -29.07 -34.44
CA LYS A 375 2.34 -28.91 -35.71
C LYS A 375 2.31 -30.22 -36.48
N VAL A 376 1.29 -30.41 -37.31
CA VAL A 376 1.00 -31.70 -37.96
C VAL A 376 2.16 -32.18 -38.83
N THR A 377 2.91 -31.28 -39.46
CA THR A 377 4.10 -31.59 -40.27
C THR A 377 5.26 -32.15 -39.47
N ASP A 378 5.29 -31.88 -38.16
CA ASP A 378 6.37 -32.26 -37.25
C ASP A 378 5.99 -33.52 -36.44
N ILE A 379 4.80 -34.09 -36.70
CA ILE A 379 4.35 -35.35 -36.08
C ILE A 379 4.93 -36.53 -36.87
N SER A 380 5.47 -37.51 -36.14
CA SER A 380 5.88 -38.79 -36.71
C SER A 380 5.55 -39.95 -35.79
N ALA A 381 5.25 -41.13 -36.35
CA ALA A 381 5.08 -42.35 -35.58
C ALA A 381 6.17 -43.36 -35.96
N ASP A 382 7.00 -43.75 -34.99
CA ASP A 382 8.03 -44.77 -35.15
C ASP A 382 7.44 -46.11 -34.69
N LEU A 383 7.12 -47.00 -35.63
CA LEU A 383 6.41 -48.26 -35.36
C LEU A 383 7.25 -49.49 -35.72
N TYR A 384 7.38 -50.45 -34.80
CA TYR A 384 8.10 -51.70 -35.00
C TYR A 384 7.15 -52.82 -35.43
N PHE A 385 7.53 -53.59 -36.44
CA PHE A 385 6.71 -54.68 -36.96
C PHE A 385 7.48 -56.00 -37.00
N ASP A 386 6.80 -57.08 -36.63
CA ASP A 386 7.27 -58.46 -36.80
C ASP A 386 6.54 -59.10 -37.99
N TYR A 387 7.32 -59.80 -38.84
CA TYR A 387 6.86 -60.43 -40.08
C TYR A 387 7.16 -61.92 -40.04
N TYR A 388 6.13 -62.76 -40.14
CA TYR A 388 6.33 -64.20 -40.14
C TYR A 388 6.88 -64.67 -41.50
N GLN A 389 8.08 -65.25 -41.48
CA GLN A 389 9.02 -65.26 -42.61
C GLN A 389 8.77 -66.26 -43.76
N ILE A 390 7.72 -67.10 -43.78
CA ILE A 390 7.85 -68.36 -44.55
C ILE A 390 6.87 -68.59 -45.72
N LEU A 391 5.76 -67.87 -45.93
CA LEU A 391 4.80 -68.28 -46.98
C LEU A 391 4.24 -67.24 -47.97
N ASN A 392 4.48 -65.93 -47.81
CA ASN A 392 3.82 -64.91 -48.65
C ASN A 392 4.74 -64.01 -49.49
N ILE A 393 6.01 -64.37 -49.69
CA ILE A 393 6.93 -63.67 -50.64
C ILE A 393 6.34 -63.61 -52.08
N PHE A 394 5.28 -64.38 -52.37
CA PHE A 394 4.63 -64.49 -53.67
C PHE A 394 3.23 -63.86 -53.82
N LYS A 395 2.65 -63.16 -52.83
CA LYS A 395 1.33 -62.50 -53.04
C LYS A 395 1.19 -61.14 -52.35
N GLY A 396 1.41 -60.08 -53.14
CA GLY A 396 0.83 -58.74 -52.92
C GLY A 396 1.70 -57.75 -52.15
N LYS A 397 1.52 -56.47 -52.50
CA LYS A 397 2.02 -55.30 -51.76
C LYS A 397 1.21 -55.15 -50.47
N ILE A 398 1.88 -54.97 -49.33
CA ILE A 398 1.21 -54.73 -48.03
C ILE A 398 1.24 -53.23 -47.75
N THR A 399 0.09 -52.64 -47.45
CA THR A 399 -0.05 -51.23 -47.08
C THR A 399 -0.54 -51.12 -45.65
N ILE A 400 0.27 -50.45 -44.81
CA ILE A 400 -0.07 -50.12 -43.43
C ILE A 400 -0.46 -48.65 -43.38
N ASN A 401 -1.56 -48.35 -42.72
CA ASN A 401 -2.02 -46.99 -42.45
C ASN A 401 -1.84 -46.65 -40.98
N ALA A 402 -1.35 -45.44 -40.74
CA ALA A 402 -1.34 -44.78 -39.45
C ALA A 402 -2.23 -43.53 -39.55
N THR A 403 -3.20 -43.38 -38.66
CA THR A 403 -4.19 -42.30 -38.67
C THR A 403 -4.24 -41.63 -37.32
N LEU A 404 -4.26 -40.29 -37.30
CA LEU A 404 -4.40 -39.49 -36.08
C LEU A 404 -5.82 -38.97 -35.95
N TYR A 405 -6.35 -39.09 -34.73
CA TYR A 405 -7.69 -38.65 -34.37
C TYR A 405 -7.64 -37.63 -33.25
N ASP A 406 -8.51 -36.63 -33.35
CA ASP A 406 -8.95 -35.73 -32.30
C ASP A 406 -10.26 -36.34 -31.75
N ASP A 407 -10.15 -37.07 -30.64
CA ASP A 407 -11.13 -38.02 -30.12
C ASP A 407 -11.60 -39.07 -31.15
N ASN A 408 -12.64 -38.77 -31.92
CA ASN A 408 -13.19 -39.66 -32.94
C ASN A 408 -13.07 -39.07 -34.36
N THR A 409 -12.55 -37.85 -34.49
CA THR A 409 -12.45 -37.15 -35.77
C THR A 409 -11.04 -37.27 -36.32
N THR A 410 -10.90 -37.87 -37.50
CA THR A 410 -9.62 -37.97 -38.19
C THR A 410 -9.13 -36.58 -38.62
N PHE A 411 -7.88 -36.22 -38.30
CA PHE A 411 -7.27 -34.97 -38.76
C PHE A 411 -6.00 -35.15 -39.59
N ALA A 412 -5.31 -36.29 -39.49
CA ALA A 412 -4.15 -36.61 -40.33
C ALA A 412 -4.02 -38.12 -40.58
N SER A 413 -3.40 -38.50 -41.69
CA SER A 413 -3.12 -39.91 -41.99
C SER A 413 -1.84 -40.03 -42.80
N SER A 414 -1.11 -41.11 -42.56
CA SER A 414 0.09 -41.50 -43.29
C SER A 414 -0.03 -42.97 -43.69
N GLN A 415 0.49 -43.32 -44.85
CA GLN A 415 0.48 -44.70 -45.33
C GLN A 415 1.87 -45.07 -45.82
N ILE A 416 2.30 -46.29 -45.51
CA ILE A 416 3.55 -46.85 -45.99
C ILE A 416 3.25 -48.15 -46.71
N GLU A 417 3.77 -48.24 -47.93
CA GLU A 417 3.77 -49.45 -48.72
C GLU A 417 5.08 -50.20 -48.48
N LEU A 418 4.96 -51.44 -48.02
CA LEU A 418 6.07 -52.35 -47.80
C LEU A 418 6.26 -53.20 -49.05
N ASP A 419 7.30 -52.89 -49.81
CA ASP A 419 7.75 -53.64 -50.98
C ASP A 419 8.86 -54.64 -50.62
N LYS A 420 9.20 -55.54 -51.56
CA LYS A 420 10.17 -56.64 -51.35
C LYS A 420 11.50 -56.17 -50.72
N PRO A 421 12.13 -55.06 -51.17
CA PRO A 421 13.37 -54.55 -50.57
C PRO A 421 13.19 -54.06 -49.13
N LYS A 422 12.11 -53.32 -48.81
CA LYS A 422 11.84 -52.85 -47.44
C LYS A 422 11.50 -53.98 -46.48
N ILE A 423 10.80 -55.01 -46.95
CA ILE A 423 10.53 -56.23 -46.18
C ILE A 423 11.85 -56.96 -45.87
N LEU A 424 12.73 -57.10 -46.86
CA LEU A 424 14.07 -57.70 -46.68
C LEU A 424 14.95 -56.88 -45.72
N GLU A 425 14.88 -55.54 -45.78
CA GLU A 425 15.60 -54.66 -44.87
C GLU A 425 15.07 -54.73 -43.43
N ALA A 426 13.75 -54.75 -43.25
CA ALA A 426 13.11 -54.91 -41.93
C ALA A 426 13.42 -56.28 -41.31
N LEU A 427 13.47 -57.35 -42.11
CA LEU A 427 13.87 -58.69 -41.66
C LEU A 427 15.37 -58.79 -41.34
N ALA A 428 16.23 -58.05 -42.05
CA ALA A 428 17.67 -58.00 -41.80
C ALA A 428 18.04 -57.14 -40.57
N LYS A 429 17.15 -56.21 -40.16
CA LYS A 429 17.33 -55.31 -39.02
C LYS A 429 16.03 -55.23 -38.20
N PRO A 430 15.65 -56.30 -37.46
CA PRO A 430 14.39 -56.36 -36.71
C PRO A 430 14.24 -55.26 -35.63
N ASN A 431 15.34 -54.60 -35.26
CA ASN A 431 15.39 -53.53 -34.27
C ASN A 431 15.34 -52.12 -34.88
N LYS A 432 14.81 -51.94 -36.10
CA LYS A 432 14.59 -50.62 -36.70
C LYS A 432 13.09 -50.32 -36.88
N PRO A 433 12.60 -49.15 -36.43
CA PRO A 433 11.22 -48.76 -36.63
C PRO A 433 10.96 -48.35 -38.07
N VAL A 434 9.70 -48.46 -38.49
CA VAL A 434 9.16 -47.84 -39.69
C VAL A 434 8.53 -46.50 -39.28
N THR A 435 9.09 -45.39 -39.76
CA THR A 435 8.63 -44.04 -39.41
C THR A 435 7.54 -43.56 -40.37
N PHE A 436 6.37 -43.23 -39.84
CA PHE A 436 5.26 -42.58 -40.54
C PHE A 436 5.33 -41.08 -40.31
N SER A 437 5.49 -40.30 -41.37
CA SER A 437 5.39 -38.83 -41.31
C SER A 437 3.99 -38.39 -41.74
N PHE A 438 3.41 -37.45 -41.01
CA PHE A 438 2.09 -36.92 -41.30
C PHE A 438 2.18 -35.60 -42.06
N SER A 439 1.19 -35.33 -42.92
CA SER A 439 1.07 -34.07 -43.64
C SER A 439 -0.32 -33.46 -43.40
N GLY A 440 -0.36 -32.15 -43.26
CA GLY A 440 -1.58 -31.40 -42.96
C GLY A 440 -1.27 -29.99 -42.46
N SER A 441 -2.32 -29.20 -42.26
CA SER A 441 -2.21 -27.90 -41.57
C SER A 441 -2.15 -28.11 -40.05
N ASP A 442 -1.56 -27.14 -39.36
CA ASP A 442 -1.61 -27.08 -37.90
C ASP A 442 -3.04 -27.22 -37.38
N LYS A 443 -3.19 -27.94 -36.27
CA LYS A 443 -4.50 -28.29 -35.71
C LYS A 443 -4.55 -27.89 -34.26
N GLU A 444 -5.51 -27.03 -33.91
CA GLU A 444 -5.85 -26.80 -32.52
C GLU A 444 -6.66 -27.98 -31.96
N ILE A 445 -6.13 -28.63 -30.94
CA ILE A 445 -6.82 -29.62 -30.11
C ILE A 445 -7.44 -28.88 -28.94
N SER A 446 -8.72 -29.14 -28.67
CA SER A 446 -9.43 -28.48 -27.58
C SER A 446 -9.12 -29.14 -26.24
N TYR A 447 -9.22 -28.39 -25.15
CA TYR A 447 -9.11 -28.94 -23.80
C TYR A 447 -10.13 -30.08 -23.60
N GLY A 448 -9.76 -31.08 -22.82
CA GLY A 448 -10.55 -32.29 -22.58
C GLY A 448 -10.50 -33.33 -23.71
N HIS A 449 -10.09 -32.95 -24.92
CA HIS A 449 -9.94 -33.89 -26.03
C HIS A 449 -8.67 -34.73 -25.88
N ARG A 450 -8.64 -35.87 -26.57
CA ARG A 450 -7.51 -36.80 -26.60
C ARG A 450 -7.00 -37.00 -28.02
N ILE A 451 -5.69 -37.07 -28.16
CA ILE A 451 -5.08 -37.55 -29.41
C ILE A 451 -5.11 -39.07 -29.40
N ARG A 452 -5.46 -39.67 -30.54
CA ARG A 452 -5.39 -41.12 -30.73
C ARG A 452 -4.62 -41.48 -31.99
N LEU A 453 -3.79 -42.51 -31.91
CA LEU A 453 -3.10 -43.12 -33.04
C LEU A 453 -3.79 -44.43 -33.40
N GLY A 454 -4.35 -44.50 -34.60
CA GLY A 454 -4.90 -45.72 -35.19
C GLY A 454 -3.96 -46.36 -36.17
N VAL A 455 -3.67 -47.65 -36.00
CA VAL A 455 -2.83 -48.43 -36.91
C VAL A 455 -3.63 -49.62 -37.45
N PHE A 456 -3.66 -49.78 -38.78
CA PHE A 456 -4.35 -50.89 -39.45
C PHE A 456 -3.74 -51.26 -40.81
N LEU A 457 -4.13 -52.42 -41.31
CA LEU A 457 -3.82 -52.87 -42.66
C LEU A 457 -4.89 -52.38 -43.64
N LYS A 458 -4.47 -51.69 -44.71
CA LYS A 458 -5.37 -51.29 -45.80
C LYS A 458 -5.58 -52.42 -46.81
N ASN A 459 -4.55 -53.24 -47.03
CA ASN A 459 -4.60 -54.44 -47.86
C ASN A 459 -3.56 -55.48 -47.37
N GLY A 460 -3.86 -56.77 -47.53
CA GLY A 460 -3.02 -57.87 -47.08
C GLY A 460 -3.76 -58.83 -46.14
N THR A 461 -3.15 -59.98 -45.82
CA THR A 461 -3.73 -60.96 -44.88
C THR A 461 -3.24 -60.72 -43.46
N SER A 462 -4.19 -60.60 -42.51
CA SER A 462 -3.95 -60.29 -41.07
C SER A 462 -3.01 -61.26 -40.34
N ALA A 463 -2.79 -62.46 -40.88
CA ALA A 463 -1.87 -63.44 -40.33
C ALA A 463 -0.38 -63.06 -40.46
N THR A 464 -0.05 -62.01 -41.22
CA THR A 464 1.31 -61.78 -41.72
C THR A 464 2.09 -60.65 -41.03
N VAL A 465 1.41 -59.69 -40.39
CA VAL A 465 2.05 -58.51 -39.78
C VAL A 465 1.57 -58.30 -38.35
N LYS A 466 2.53 -58.22 -37.41
CA LYS A 466 2.27 -57.85 -36.01
C LYS A 466 2.94 -56.52 -35.70
N LEU A 467 2.25 -55.63 -35.00
CA LEU A 467 2.87 -54.46 -34.38
C LEU A 467 3.50 -54.90 -33.05
N LEU A 468 4.76 -54.55 -32.86
CA LEU A 468 5.49 -54.68 -31.60
C LEU A 468 5.38 -53.36 -30.83
N TYR A 469 5.04 -53.42 -29.55
CA TYR A 469 4.85 -52.25 -28.69
C TYR A 469 5.08 -52.66 -27.24
N ASP A 470 5.01 -51.72 -26.29
CA ASP A 470 5.23 -51.97 -24.85
C ASP A 470 6.48 -52.82 -24.57
N SER A 471 7.56 -52.53 -25.30
CA SER A 471 8.81 -53.29 -25.28
C SER A 471 10.00 -52.34 -25.16
N SER A 472 10.92 -52.63 -24.24
CA SER A 472 12.17 -51.89 -24.08
C SER A 472 13.02 -51.88 -25.36
N ASP A 473 13.00 -52.99 -26.10
CA ASP A 473 13.80 -53.24 -27.30
C ASP A 473 13.14 -52.70 -28.57
N CYS A 474 11.81 -52.70 -28.62
CA CYS A 474 11.00 -52.25 -29.76
C CYS A 474 9.94 -51.23 -29.31
N PRO A 475 10.35 -50.03 -28.85
CA PRO A 475 9.43 -49.07 -28.24
C PRO A 475 8.70 -48.28 -29.33
N SER A 476 7.62 -48.84 -29.88
CA SER A 476 6.75 -48.10 -30.80
C SER A 476 6.20 -46.85 -30.13
N ALA A 477 6.27 -45.70 -30.82
CA ALA A 477 5.94 -44.40 -30.24
C ALA A 477 5.42 -43.39 -31.27
N LEU A 478 4.64 -42.43 -30.78
CA LEU A 478 4.21 -41.23 -31.51
C LEU A 478 5.00 -40.02 -31.00
N ARG A 479 5.65 -39.29 -31.90
CA ARG A 479 6.31 -38.01 -31.61
C ARG A 479 5.38 -36.88 -32.04
N VAL A 480 5.01 -35.99 -31.11
CA VAL A 480 4.16 -34.83 -31.38
C VAL A 480 4.86 -33.55 -30.97
N LYS A 481 4.68 -32.47 -31.73
CA LYS A 481 5.11 -31.11 -31.34
C LYS A 481 3.88 -30.26 -31.02
N LEU A 482 3.89 -29.66 -29.84
CA LEU A 482 2.79 -28.88 -29.27
C LEU A 482 3.18 -27.40 -29.08
N GLU A 483 2.24 -26.50 -29.27
CA GLU A 483 2.35 -25.07 -28.96
C GLU A 483 1.11 -24.58 -28.18
N GLU A 484 1.25 -23.49 -27.42
CA GLU A 484 0.15 -22.83 -26.72
C GLU A 484 -0.78 -22.06 -27.68
N THR A 485 -2.06 -22.00 -27.35
CA THR A 485 -3.02 -21.17 -28.08
C THR A 485 -3.08 -19.73 -27.55
N GLN A 486 -3.24 -18.76 -28.44
CA GLN A 486 -3.34 -17.33 -28.09
C GLN A 486 -4.77 -16.78 -28.25
N ASN A 487 -5.78 -17.54 -27.82
CA ASN A 487 -7.18 -17.09 -27.93
C ASN A 487 -7.55 -16.02 -26.89
N ILE A 488 -6.74 -15.83 -25.85
CA ILE A 488 -6.93 -14.82 -24.79
C ILE A 488 -5.87 -13.73 -24.93
N LYS A 489 -6.30 -12.47 -24.95
CA LYS A 489 -5.43 -11.29 -25.11
C LYS A 489 -5.87 -10.15 -24.20
N ILE A 490 -4.92 -9.38 -23.68
CA ILE A 490 -5.21 -8.11 -23.00
C ILE A 490 -5.20 -7.01 -24.05
N THR A 491 -6.30 -6.26 -24.16
CA THR A 491 -6.44 -5.20 -25.17
C THR A 491 -6.19 -3.81 -24.59
N ASP A 492 -6.45 -3.61 -23.30
CA ASP A 492 -6.26 -2.33 -22.63
C ASP A 492 -5.97 -2.49 -21.14
N ILE A 493 -5.24 -1.53 -20.56
CA ILE A 493 -4.82 -1.51 -19.17
C ILE A 493 -4.90 -0.09 -18.63
N THR A 494 -5.70 0.11 -17.60
CA THR A 494 -5.78 1.38 -16.88
C THR A 494 -5.42 1.20 -15.41
N SER A 495 -4.89 2.25 -14.79
CA SER A 495 -4.59 2.27 -13.35
C SER A 495 -5.10 3.54 -12.68
N ASN A 496 -5.52 3.42 -11.43
CA ASN A 496 -5.94 4.51 -10.58
C ASN A 496 -5.22 4.43 -9.22
N PRO A 497 -4.34 5.38 -8.89
CA PRO A 497 -3.94 6.54 -9.69
C PRO A 497 -3.11 6.17 -10.93
N SER A 498 -3.12 7.03 -11.96
CA SER A 498 -2.46 6.77 -13.26
C SER A 498 -0.93 6.74 -13.17
N ASN A 499 -0.35 7.51 -12.26
CA ASN A 499 1.08 7.51 -11.97
C ASN A 499 1.51 6.35 -11.05
N ARG A 500 0.56 5.55 -10.56
CA ARG A 500 0.77 4.35 -9.70
C ARG A 500 1.45 4.65 -8.36
N LYS A 501 1.54 5.94 -8.01
CA LYS A 501 2.12 6.41 -6.75
C LYS A 501 1.01 6.62 -5.73
N ILE A 502 1.19 6.05 -4.55
CA ILE A 502 0.22 6.13 -3.44
C ILE A 502 0.92 6.60 -2.16
N ILE A 503 0.12 7.07 -1.21
CA ILE A 503 0.56 7.31 0.17
C ILE A 503 0.57 5.98 0.97
N PRO A 504 1.23 5.91 2.12
CA PRO A 504 1.12 4.77 3.04
C PRO A 504 -0.35 4.46 3.38
N GLY A 505 -0.72 3.17 3.36
CA GLY A 505 -2.10 2.71 3.51
C GLY A 505 -2.98 2.90 2.26
N GLY A 506 -2.48 3.54 1.21
CA GLY A 506 -3.18 3.76 -0.06
C GLY A 506 -3.32 2.49 -0.90
N THR A 507 -4.05 2.59 -2.01
CA THR A 507 -4.31 1.47 -2.93
C THR A 507 -4.22 1.93 -4.38
N VAL A 508 -3.54 1.13 -5.21
CA VAL A 508 -3.62 1.24 -6.68
C VAL A 508 -4.61 0.20 -7.18
N GLU A 509 -5.58 0.63 -7.97
CA GLU A 509 -6.47 -0.26 -8.71
C GLU A 509 -6.02 -0.34 -10.17
N TYR A 510 -5.90 -1.55 -10.70
CA TYR A 510 -5.70 -1.84 -12.11
C TYR A 510 -6.95 -2.46 -12.71
N ILE A 511 -7.31 -2.01 -13.92
CA ILE A 511 -8.41 -2.59 -14.70
C ILE A 511 -7.82 -3.12 -16.01
N LEU A 512 -7.81 -4.45 -16.14
CA LEU A 512 -7.30 -5.18 -17.30
C LEU A 512 -8.48 -5.59 -18.19
N SER A 513 -8.54 -5.07 -19.42
CA SER A 513 -9.55 -5.47 -20.40
C SER A 513 -9.07 -6.70 -21.17
N VAL A 514 -9.71 -7.85 -20.94
CA VAL A 514 -9.27 -9.14 -21.45
C VAL A 514 -10.29 -9.65 -22.45
N ASN A 515 -9.85 -9.84 -23.69
CA ASN A 515 -10.63 -10.36 -24.80
C ASN A 515 -10.36 -11.86 -24.98
N SER A 516 -11.41 -12.63 -25.25
CA SER A 516 -11.31 -14.04 -25.60
C SER A 516 -12.02 -14.34 -26.92
N GLU A 517 -11.31 -14.95 -27.88
CA GLU A 517 -11.86 -15.37 -29.17
C GLU A 517 -12.88 -16.54 -28.99
N LYS A 518 -12.70 -17.36 -27.95
CA LYS A 518 -13.59 -18.48 -27.58
C LYS A 518 -14.17 -18.27 -26.18
N ALA A 519 -15.29 -18.92 -25.89
CA ALA A 519 -15.85 -18.88 -24.53
C ALA A 519 -14.91 -19.62 -23.57
N ASP A 520 -14.63 -19.02 -22.41
CA ASP A 520 -13.65 -19.52 -21.47
C ASP A 520 -13.97 -19.12 -20.02
N THR A 521 -13.31 -19.79 -19.06
CA THR A 521 -13.29 -19.41 -17.65
C THR A 521 -11.88 -19.04 -17.27
N LEU A 522 -11.66 -17.76 -17.03
CA LEU A 522 -10.35 -17.20 -16.68
C LEU A 522 -10.10 -17.42 -15.19
N GLN A 523 -9.01 -18.11 -14.85
CA GLN A 523 -8.44 -18.16 -13.51
C GLN A 523 -7.35 -17.09 -13.42
N ILE A 524 -7.53 -16.15 -12.50
CA ILE A 524 -6.56 -15.06 -12.30
C ILE A 524 -5.67 -15.48 -11.15
N SER A 525 -4.38 -15.29 -11.34
CA SER A 525 -3.35 -15.45 -10.32
C SER A 525 -2.35 -14.32 -10.49
N TYR A 526 -1.47 -14.15 -9.52
CA TYR A 526 -0.36 -13.21 -9.63
C TYR A 526 0.92 -13.86 -9.14
N ALA A 527 2.04 -13.40 -9.70
CA ALA A 527 3.37 -13.66 -9.19
C ALA A 527 3.99 -12.31 -8.79
N GLU A 528 4.41 -12.18 -7.53
CA GLU A 528 5.20 -11.02 -7.08
C GLU A 528 6.59 -11.12 -7.73
N ARG A 529 7.08 -10.01 -8.32
CA ARG A 529 8.43 -9.94 -8.92
C ARG A 529 9.41 -9.25 -8.00
N GLU A 530 9.09 -8.00 -7.66
CA GLU A 530 9.88 -7.18 -6.75
C GLU A 530 8.96 -6.64 -5.67
N LYS A 531 9.40 -6.65 -4.43
CA LYS A 531 8.60 -6.17 -3.30
C LYS A 531 9.49 -5.62 -2.21
N THR A 532 9.23 -4.38 -1.84
CA THR A 532 9.76 -3.77 -0.62
C THR A 532 8.58 -3.34 0.23
N GLY A 533 8.60 -3.68 1.52
CA GLY A 533 7.49 -3.43 2.44
C GLY A 533 6.32 -4.42 2.34
N ASP A 534 5.31 -4.18 3.17
CA ASP A 534 4.14 -5.04 3.31
C ASP A 534 2.99 -4.57 2.40
N TRP A 535 2.48 -5.50 1.59
CA TRP A 535 1.44 -5.26 0.60
C TRP A 535 0.35 -6.33 0.66
N GLU A 536 -0.88 -5.90 0.41
CA GLU A 536 -2.08 -6.74 0.25
C GLU A 536 -2.51 -6.67 -1.22
N ILE A 537 -2.55 -7.83 -1.90
CA ILE A 537 -2.95 -7.95 -3.30
C ILE A 537 -4.30 -8.66 -3.35
N THR A 538 -5.30 -8.03 -3.95
CA THR A 538 -6.62 -8.62 -4.16
C THR A 538 -6.89 -8.78 -5.64
N ILE A 539 -7.17 -10.01 -6.05
CA ILE A 539 -7.55 -10.40 -7.42
C ILE A 539 -8.86 -11.20 -7.40
N PRO A 540 -9.65 -11.19 -8.49
CA PRO A 540 -10.79 -12.09 -8.64
C PRO A 540 -10.31 -13.54 -8.77
N GLY A 541 -11.10 -14.51 -8.28
CA GLY A 541 -10.76 -15.93 -8.40
C GLY A 541 -10.95 -16.46 -9.82
N SER A 542 -12.21 -16.71 -10.23
CA SER A 542 -12.56 -17.12 -11.59
C SER A 542 -13.53 -16.14 -12.24
N THR A 543 -13.27 -15.78 -13.50
CA THR A 543 -14.11 -14.86 -14.27
C THR A 543 -14.49 -15.50 -15.61
N PRO A 544 -15.80 -15.72 -15.88
CA PRO A 544 -16.22 -16.21 -17.19
C PRO A 544 -16.09 -15.12 -18.26
N VAL A 545 -15.76 -15.53 -19.48
CA VAL A 545 -15.71 -14.66 -20.66
C VAL A 545 -16.40 -15.35 -21.84
N SER A 546 -17.30 -14.63 -22.51
CA SER A 546 -18.00 -15.16 -23.70
C SER A 546 -17.10 -15.08 -24.93
N ALA A 547 -17.38 -15.92 -25.93
CA ALA A 547 -16.65 -15.88 -27.20
C ALA A 547 -16.75 -14.51 -27.88
N ASN A 548 -15.64 -14.04 -28.44
CA ASN A 548 -15.48 -12.74 -29.11
C ASN A 548 -15.93 -11.55 -28.26
N SER A 549 -15.75 -11.63 -26.94
CA SER A 549 -16.13 -10.58 -26.00
C SER A 549 -14.96 -10.21 -25.09
N SER A 550 -15.08 -9.07 -24.40
CA SER A 550 -14.12 -8.63 -23.39
C SER A 550 -14.74 -8.62 -22.01
N THR A 551 -13.92 -8.85 -21.00
CA THR A 551 -14.26 -8.74 -19.59
C THR A 551 -13.18 -7.95 -18.85
N ASN A 552 -13.56 -7.25 -17.79
CA ASN A 552 -12.64 -6.44 -16.99
C ASN A 552 -12.21 -7.21 -15.76
N ILE A 553 -10.89 -7.35 -15.58
CA ILE A 553 -10.28 -7.92 -14.38
C ILE A 553 -9.71 -6.79 -13.54
N HIS A 554 -10.23 -6.66 -12.31
CA HIS A 554 -9.79 -5.66 -11.34
C HIS A 554 -8.71 -6.24 -10.42
N VAL A 555 -7.58 -5.56 -10.30
CA VAL A 555 -6.47 -5.96 -9.42
C VAL A 555 -6.17 -4.81 -8.48
N PHE A 556 -6.26 -5.06 -7.17
CA PHE A 556 -5.99 -4.06 -6.15
C PHE A 556 -4.65 -4.36 -5.46
N ILE A 557 -3.81 -3.35 -5.38
CA ILE A 557 -2.50 -3.40 -4.73
C ILE A 557 -2.51 -2.37 -3.61
N LYS A 558 -2.55 -2.82 -2.37
CA LYS A 558 -2.71 -1.97 -1.20
C LYS A 558 -1.50 -2.05 -0.28
N SER A 559 -1.05 -0.90 0.20
CA SER A 559 -0.02 -0.84 1.23
C SER A 559 -0.62 -1.20 2.59
N LEU A 560 0.03 -2.11 3.33
CA LEU A 560 -0.40 -2.49 4.69
C LEU A 560 0.13 -1.54 5.76
N SER A 561 1.24 -0.85 5.49
CA SER A 561 1.81 0.14 6.41
C SER A 561 1.21 1.53 6.17
N ASN A 562 0.81 2.21 7.25
CA ASN A 562 0.33 3.58 7.24
C ASN A 562 1.34 4.58 7.83
N LEU A 563 2.59 4.16 8.02
CA LEU A 563 3.67 4.95 8.61
C LEU A 563 4.64 5.48 7.54
N LYS A 564 5.34 6.57 7.84
CA LYS A 564 6.25 7.29 6.92
C LYS A 564 7.47 6.44 6.51
N GLU A 565 7.83 5.45 7.32
CA GLU A 565 8.90 4.50 7.01
C GLU A 565 8.57 3.66 5.76
N ALA A 566 7.30 3.65 5.34
CA ALA A 566 6.87 2.97 4.12
C ALA A 566 7.20 3.76 2.84
N TYR A 567 7.59 5.04 2.91
CA TYR A 567 7.96 5.80 1.71
C TYR A 567 9.21 5.20 1.03
N GLY A 568 9.16 5.07 -0.29
CA GLY A 568 10.18 4.41 -1.10
C GLY A 568 9.91 2.91 -1.31
N ASN A 569 8.97 2.32 -0.57
CA ASN A 569 8.55 0.95 -0.82
C ASN A 569 7.78 0.86 -2.14
N SER A 570 7.99 -0.21 -2.87
CA SER A 570 7.38 -0.50 -4.16
C SER A 570 7.07 -1.98 -4.29
N ILE A 571 6.13 -2.30 -5.17
CA ILE A 571 5.85 -3.66 -5.58
C ILE A 571 5.63 -3.71 -7.09
N THR A 572 6.23 -4.70 -7.72
CA THR A 572 6.02 -5.08 -9.11
C THR A 572 5.52 -6.51 -9.14
N LEU A 573 4.45 -6.76 -9.88
CA LEU A 573 3.84 -8.10 -9.98
C LEU A 573 3.39 -8.40 -11.41
N ALA A 574 3.40 -9.69 -11.76
CA ALA A 574 2.85 -10.21 -13.00
C ALA A 574 1.47 -10.81 -12.72
N VAL A 575 0.42 -10.20 -13.28
CA VAL A 575 -0.92 -10.78 -13.30
C VAL A 575 -0.95 -11.86 -14.38
N ILE A 576 -1.29 -13.08 -14.01
CA ILE A 576 -1.35 -14.25 -14.89
C ILE A 576 -2.82 -14.64 -15.04
N ILE A 577 -3.32 -14.58 -16.26
CA ILE A 577 -4.69 -14.91 -16.60
C ILE A 577 -4.66 -16.23 -17.39
N ASN A 578 -5.15 -17.29 -16.76
CA ASN A 578 -5.17 -18.64 -17.29
C ASN A 578 -6.60 -19.03 -17.70
N GLY A 579 -6.88 -19.20 -18.98
CA GLY A 579 -8.11 -19.86 -19.45
C GLY A 579 -7.81 -21.18 -20.16
N TYR A 580 -8.79 -22.05 -20.34
CA TYR A 580 -8.60 -23.31 -21.06
C TYR A 580 -8.12 -23.11 -22.51
N THR A 581 -8.40 -21.95 -23.10
CA THR A 581 -8.12 -21.61 -24.50
C THR A 581 -6.92 -20.67 -24.70
N GLY A 582 -6.25 -20.23 -23.63
CA GLY A 582 -5.01 -19.43 -23.73
C GLY A 582 -4.49 -18.85 -22.42
N ILE A 583 -3.25 -18.37 -22.42
CA ILE A 583 -2.57 -17.70 -21.30
C ILE A 583 -2.17 -16.29 -21.71
N VAL A 584 -2.38 -15.32 -20.82
CA VAL A 584 -1.76 -14.00 -20.94
C VAL A 584 -1.18 -13.55 -19.60
N ARG A 585 -0.05 -12.83 -19.67
CA ARG A 585 0.67 -12.30 -18.51
C ARG A 585 0.83 -10.79 -18.67
N GLN A 586 0.65 -10.04 -17.58
CA GLN A 586 0.79 -8.58 -17.59
C GLN A 586 1.48 -8.06 -16.35
N GLY A 587 2.54 -7.25 -16.54
CA GLY A 587 3.21 -6.53 -15.46
C GLY A 587 2.39 -5.34 -14.98
N VAL A 588 2.27 -5.19 -13.65
CA VAL A 588 1.67 -4.04 -12.97
C VAL A 588 2.53 -3.68 -11.75
N SER A 589 2.43 -2.44 -11.27
CA SER A 589 3.28 -1.96 -10.17
C SER A 589 2.60 -0.91 -9.29
N ALA A 590 3.09 -0.74 -8.07
CA ALA A 590 2.71 0.35 -7.18
C ALA A 590 3.95 0.86 -6.42
N GLU A 591 3.98 2.16 -6.13
CA GLU A 591 5.05 2.79 -5.36
C GLU A 591 4.44 3.66 -4.26
N ILE A 592 4.99 3.58 -3.04
CA ILE A 592 4.65 4.47 -1.94
C ILE A 592 5.57 5.68 -2.01
N SER A 593 5.01 6.84 -2.36
CA SER A 593 5.80 8.02 -2.71
C SER A 593 5.27 9.28 -2.04
N LYS A 594 6.18 10.18 -1.64
CA LYS A 594 5.81 11.49 -1.09
C LYS A 594 5.13 12.38 -2.14
N ASP A 595 5.40 12.12 -3.42
CA ASP A 595 4.73 12.80 -4.54
C ASP A 595 3.21 12.53 -4.58
N ALA A 596 2.73 11.50 -3.89
CA ALA A 596 1.30 11.18 -3.78
C ALA A 596 0.60 11.95 -2.65
N ILE A 597 1.35 12.69 -1.82
CA ILE A 597 0.78 13.55 -0.78
C ILE A 597 0.01 14.69 -1.43
N GLN A 598 -1.25 14.85 -1.04
CA GLN A 598 -2.05 16.00 -1.35
C GLN A 598 -1.95 16.95 -0.16
N TYR A 599 -1.34 18.11 -0.38
CA TYR A 599 -1.20 19.14 0.64
C TYR A 599 -2.50 19.95 0.74
N ASP A 600 -2.95 20.20 1.98
CA ASP A 600 -4.10 21.03 2.28
C ASP A 600 -3.95 21.72 3.66
N VAL A 601 -4.34 22.99 3.71
CA VAL A 601 -4.27 23.82 4.92
C VAL A 601 -5.67 24.22 5.35
N GLU A 602 -6.12 23.70 6.49
CA GLU A 602 -7.44 24.02 7.02
C GLU A 602 -7.34 25.01 8.20
N ILE A 603 -8.13 26.09 8.16
CA ILE A 603 -8.24 27.07 9.26
C ILE A 603 -9.54 26.82 10.01
N LEU A 604 -9.44 26.24 11.22
CA LEU A 604 -10.61 25.80 11.99
C LEU A 604 -11.33 26.92 12.72
N SER A 605 -10.58 27.87 13.29
CA SER A 605 -11.16 28.92 14.14
C SER A 605 -10.32 30.19 14.15
N TYR A 606 -10.99 31.33 13.99
CA TYR A 606 -10.40 32.66 14.06
C TYR A 606 -11.50 33.72 14.30
N SER A 607 -11.13 34.87 14.87
CA SER A 607 -12.09 35.99 15.02
C SER A 607 -12.17 36.79 13.72
N LYS A 608 -13.37 37.01 13.19
CA LYS A 608 -13.56 37.78 11.92
C LYS A 608 -13.32 39.28 12.09
N SER A 609 -13.52 39.80 13.29
CA SER A 609 -13.25 41.20 13.60
C SER A 609 -12.70 41.38 15.01
N ILE A 610 -11.90 42.44 15.18
CA ILE A 610 -11.36 42.85 16.47
C ILE A 610 -11.41 44.38 16.62
N ASN A 611 -11.60 44.85 17.84
CA ASN A 611 -11.56 46.27 18.16
C ASN A 611 -10.26 46.61 18.91
N LEU A 612 -9.62 47.70 18.49
CA LEU A 612 -8.29 48.14 18.95
C LEU A 612 -8.23 49.67 19.03
N SER A 613 -7.67 50.23 20.09
CA SER A 613 -7.47 51.68 20.17
C SER A 613 -6.28 52.15 19.33
N LYS A 614 -6.27 53.44 18.93
CA LYS A 614 -5.11 54.05 18.28
C LYS A 614 -3.83 53.83 19.11
N GLY A 615 -2.76 53.33 18.48
CA GLY A 615 -1.48 53.09 19.15
C GLY A 615 -1.39 51.83 20.00
N GLU A 616 -2.46 51.03 20.06
CA GLU A 616 -2.49 49.76 20.78
C GLU A 616 -2.00 48.61 19.89
N ASN A 617 -1.30 47.65 20.51
CA ASN A 617 -0.85 46.43 19.88
C ASN A 617 -1.65 45.26 20.46
N ARG A 618 -2.16 44.38 19.62
CA ARG A 618 -2.87 43.18 20.08
C ARG A 618 -2.45 41.95 19.30
N THR A 619 -2.31 40.84 20.04
CA THR A 619 -2.04 39.53 19.45
C THR A 619 -3.37 38.90 19.04
N PHE A 620 -3.47 38.56 17.77
CA PHE A 620 -4.56 37.80 17.19
C PHE A 620 -4.15 36.33 17.09
N TYR A 621 -5.04 35.42 17.50
CA TYR A 621 -4.80 33.98 17.47
C TYR A 621 -5.78 33.27 16.53
N PHE A 622 -5.31 32.18 15.91
CA PHE A 622 -6.10 31.32 15.05
C PHE A 622 -5.60 29.87 15.15
N VAL A 623 -6.38 28.92 14.65
CA VAL A 623 -6.03 27.50 14.69
C VAL A 623 -5.85 26.97 13.27
N ILE A 624 -4.64 26.48 13.00
CA ILE A 624 -4.28 25.73 11.78
C ILE A 624 -4.43 24.24 12.09
N LYS A 625 -5.03 23.49 11.16
CA LYS A 625 -5.05 22.03 11.14
C LYS A 625 -4.32 21.54 9.89
N ASN A 626 -3.43 20.56 10.08
CA ASN A 626 -2.80 19.87 8.97
C ASN A 626 -3.81 18.91 8.37
N ASN A 627 -4.31 19.23 7.17
CA ASN A 627 -5.28 18.41 6.45
C ASN A 627 -4.66 17.70 5.24
N ASN A 628 -3.32 17.65 5.18
CA ASN A 628 -2.59 16.91 4.16
C ASN A 628 -2.97 15.43 4.20
N THR A 629 -2.89 14.75 3.05
CA THR A 629 -2.85 13.29 3.03
C THR A 629 -1.42 12.80 3.30
N GLY A 630 -1.22 11.51 3.57
CA GLY A 630 0.11 10.96 3.82
C GLY A 630 0.11 9.89 4.91
N ALA A 631 1.29 9.61 5.45
CA ALA A 631 1.43 8.73 6.60
C ALA A 631 0.84 9.38 7.86
N ILE A 632 0.36 8.56 8.80
CA ILE A 632 -0.21 9.09 10.06
C ILE A 632 0.81 9.86 10.91
N ASN A 633 2.10 9.56 10.76
CA ASN A 633 3.21 10.20 11.45
C ASN A 633 4.01 11.16 10.55
N ASP A 634 3.49 11.51 9.37
CA ASP A 634 4.01 12.64 8.62
C ASP A 634 3.67 13.95 9.31
N VAL A 635 4.53 14.93 9.07
CA VAL A 635 4.42 16.26 9.61
C VAL A 635 4.63 17.27 8.51
N ASP A 636 3.95 18.40 8.62
CA ASP A 636 4.17 19.56 7.77
C ASP A 636 4.51 20.77 8.64
N SER A 637 5.14 21.76 8.03
CA SER A 637 5.38 23.06 8.65
C SER A 637 4.64 24.13 7.87
N TYR A 638 4.27 25.21 8.55
CA TYR A 638 3.48 26.27 7.96
C TYR A 638 4.12 27.62 8.19
N THR A 639 4.32 28.35 7.11
CA THR A 639 4.76 29.75 7.12
C THR A 639 3.54 30.66 7.16
N ILE A 640 3.53 31.62 8.09
CA ILE A 640 2.44 32.58 8.26
C ILE A 640 2.92 33.94 7.75
N THR A 641 2.19 34.48 6.79
CA THR A 641 2.37 35.85 6.32
C THR A 641 1.10 36.66 6.58
N ALA A 642 1.26 37.96 6.78
CA ALA A 642 0.15 38.87 7.00
C ALA A 642 0.40 40.18 6.26
N SER A 643 -0.62 40.69 5.60
CA SER A 643 -0.58 41.97 4.90
C SER A 643 -1.76 42.84 5.33
N SER A 644 -1.51 44.13 5.44
CA SER A 644 -2.51 45.14 5.78
C SER A 644 -2.88 45.90 4.50
N LYS A 645 -4.18 46.10 4.25
CA LYS A 645 -4.65 46.92 3.13
C LYS A 645 -4.13 48.36 3.23
N ASN A 646 -3.90 48.86 4.44
CA ASN A 646 -3.43 50.22 4.72
C ASN A 646 -2.00 50.29 5.28
N LEU A 647 -1.16 49.26 5.02
CA LEU A 647 0.26 49.20 5.38
C LEU A 647 0.55 49.37 6.89
N TRP A 648 -0.35 48.91 7.76
CA TRP A 648 -0.09 48.86 9.20
C TRP A 648 1.01 47.82 9.51
N PRO A 649 1.86 48.07 10.53
CA PRO A 649 2.86 47.08 10.94
C PRO A 649 2.21 45.81 11.49
N LEU A 650 2.64 44.67 10.95
CA LEU A 650 2.17 43.33 11.34
C LEU A 650 3.39 42.48 11.69
N ILE A 651 3.30 41.72 12.79
CA ILE A 651 4.34 40.77 13.20
C ILE A 651 3.70 39.38 13.28
N PRO A 652 3.71 38.61 12.18
CA PRO A 652 3.28 37.22 12.21
C PRO A 652 4.29 36.36 13.00
N ARG A 653 3.82 35.25 13.58
CA ARG A 653 4.74 34.19 14.03
C ARG A 653 5.43 33.60 12.80
N GLU A 654 6.75 33.50 12.84
CA GLU A 654 7.56 33.11 11.68
C GLU A 654 7.16 31.76 11.08
N SER A 655 6.95 30.72 11.91
CA SER A 655 6.44 29.42 11.46
C SER A 655 5.82 28.59 12.57
N ILE A 656 4.96 27.66 12.16
CA ILE A 656 4.55 26.48 12.93
C ILE A 656 5.33 25.30 12.37
N LYS A 657 6.02 24.55 13.23
CA LYS A 657 6.88 23.44 12.80
C LYS A 657 6.29 22.10 13.18
N ASN A 658 6.46 21.13 12.29
CA ASN A 658 6.19 19.71 12.53
C ASN A 658 4.77 19.44 13.07
N LEU A 659 3.75 20.02 12.47
CA LEU A 659 2.35 19.71 12.79
C LEU A 659 1.98 18.37 12.13
N PRO A 660 1.64 17.31 12.90
CA PRO A 660 1.27 16.02 12.32
C PRO A 660 -0.02 16.05 11.52
N ILE A 661 -0.18 15.12 10.58
CA ILE A 661 -1.41 14.99 9.79
C ILE A 661 -2.64 14.76 10.69
N GLY A 662 -3.72 15.48 10.42
CA GLY A 662 -4.97 15.42 11.19
C GLY A 662 -4.95 16.20 12.50
N GLU A 663 -3.78 16.60 13.00
CA GLU A 663 -3.62 17.37 14.23
C GLU A 663 -3.79 18.88 13.98
N SER A 664 -4.09 19.59 15.07
CA SER A 664 -4.28 21.04 15.05
C SER A 664 -3.37 21.74 16.05
N THR A 665 -2.98 22.95 15.71
CA THR A 665 -2.23 23.84 16.61
C THR A 665 -3.05 24.16 17.87
N ASN A 666 -2.37 24.39 19.00
CA ASN A 666 -3.07 24.92 20.17
C ASN A 666 -3.61 26.33 19.87
N THR A 667 -4.65 26.74 20.60
CA THR A 667 -5.32 28.03 20.42
C THR A 667 -4.43 29.26 20.53
N ASN A 668 -3.23 29.13 21.11
CA ASN A 668 -2.29 30.24 21.31
C ASN A 668 -1.03 30.15 20.42
N ASP A 669 -0.92 29.12 19.57
CA ASP A 669 0.30 28.87 18.81
C ASP A 669 0.40 29.70 17.53
N ALA A 670 -0.61 29.66 16.66
CA ALA A 670 -0.62 30.48 15.44
C ALA A 670 -1.15 31.89 15.76
N ARG A 671 -0.33 32.91 15.50
CA ARG A 671 -0.63 34.28 15.89
C ARG A 671 -0.06 35.34 14.95
N VAL A 672 -0.72 36.50 14.91
CA VAL A 672 -0.24 37.74 14.29
C VAL A 672 -0.41 38.88 15.27
N VAL A 673 0.64 39.64 15.55
CA VAL A 673 0.54 40.88 16.33
C VAL A 673 0.21 42.02 15.37
N ILE A 674 -0.93 42.67 15.61
CA ILE A 674 -1.40 43.81 14.84
C ILE A 674 -1.06 45.07 15.63
N GLN A 675 -0.33 46.00 15.00
CA GLN A 675 0.04 47.28 15.61
C GLN A 675 -0.73 48.41 14.92
N VAL A 676 -1.68 49.01 15.62
CA VAL A 676 -2.46 50.14 15.07
C VAL A 676 -1.62 51.41 15.17
N PRO A 677 -1.28 52.10 14.07
CA PRO A 677 -0.47 53.32 14.13
C PRO A 677 -1.14 54.39 15.00
N LYS A 678 -0.36 55.06 15.86
CA LYS A 678 -0.85 56.12 16.77
C LYS A 678 -1.56 57.26 16.04
N ASN A 679 -1.12 57.56 14.80
CA ASN A 679 -1.61 58.69 14.01
C ASN A 679 -2.55 58.26 12.87
N THR A 680 -3.09 57.03 12.89
CA THR A 680 -4.01 56.59 11.84
C THR A 680 -5.30 57.42 11.85
N THR A 681 -5.72 57.89 10.67
CA THR A 681 -7.00 58.58 10.42
C THR A 681 -8.10 57.61 9.96
N LEU A 682 -7.76 56.32 9.83
CA LEU A 682 -8.66 55.28 9.33
C LEU A 682 -9.42 54.63 10.48
N ASP A 683 -10.74 54.50 10.32
CA ASP A 683 -11.63 53.88 11.31
C ASP A 683 -11.59 52.34 11.29
N SER A 684 -11.03 51.74 10.24
CA SER A 684 -10.84 50.30 10.14
C SER A 684 -9.77 49.93 9.11
N ASP A 685 -9.26 48.71 9.23
CA ASP A 685 -8.40 48.07 8.24
C ASP A 685 -8.75 46.59 8.05
N ILE A 686 -8.35 46.01 6.92
CA ILE A 686 -8.49 44.59 6.64
C ILE A 686 -7.10 43.98 6.61
N ILE A 687 -6.87 43.03 7.52
CA ILE A 687 -5.65 42.24 7.59
C ILE A 687 -5.90 40.91 6.90
N THR A 688 -5.16 40.66 5.84
CA THR A 688 -5.17 39.40 5.10
C THR A 688 -4.05 38.52 5.65
N ILE A 689 -4.41 37.37 6.22
CA ILE A 689 -3.46 36.39 6.75
C ILE A 689 -3.43 35.21 5.78
N THR A 690 -2.24 34.85 5.33
CA THR A 690 -2.00 33.71 4.44
C THR A 690 -1.10 32.71 5.15
N VAL A 691 -1.59 31.48 5.26
CA VAL A 691 -0.86 30.34 5.79
C VAL A 691 -0.44 29.48 4.61
N THR A 692 0.85 29.25 4.46
CA THR A 692 1.44 28.48 3.36
C THR A 692 2.05 27.20 3.91
N SER A 693 1.77 26.07 3.28
CA SER A 693 2.48 24.81 3.56
C SER A 693 3.95 24.94 3.12
N ASP A 694 4.87 24.50 3.98
CA ASP A 694 6.29 24.42 3.64
C ASP A 694 6.58 23.18 2.77
N GLY A 695 5.74 22.14 2.87
CA GLY A 695 5.81 20.93 2.03
C GLY A 695 5.37 21.15 0.57
N ASP A 696 4.39 22.04 0.33
CA ASP A 696 4.08 22.56 -1.00
C ASP A 696 3.72 24.05 -0.94
N THR A 697 4.62 24.89 -1.44
CA THR A 697 4.48 26.35 -1.42
C THR A 697 3.30 26.88 -2.24
N ASN A 698 2.71 26.07 -3.12
CA ASN A 698 1.50 26.47 -3.86
C ASN A 698 0.22 26.28 -3.04
N THR A 699 0.26 25.46 -1.99
CA THR A 699 -0.88 25.19 -1.11
C THR A 699 -0.94 26.25 -0.02
N THR A 700 -1.97 27.09 -0.10
CA THR A 700 -2.17 28.21 0.84
C THR A 700 -3.62 28.34 1.27
N ALA A 701 -3.84 28.73 2.53
CA ALA A 701 -5.13 29.16 3.04
C ALA A 701 -5.08 30.64 3.40
N THR A 702 -6.02 31.42 2.86
CA THR A 702 -6.10 32.86 3.12
C THR A 702 -7.42 33.23 3.75
N PHE A 703 -7.38 34.05 4.80
CA PHE A 703 -8.57 34.59 5.44
C PHE A 703 -8.34 36.03 5.90
N ASN A 704 -9.44 36.77 6.06
CA ASN A 704 -9.42 38.19 6.36
C ASN A 704 -9.93 38.45 7.78
N VAL A 705 -9.26 39.38 8.47
CA VAL A 705 -9.65 39.89 9.79
C VAL A 705 -9.87 41.40 9.67
N THR A 706 -11.06 41.87 10.05
CA THR A 706 -11.36 43.30 10.07
C THR A 706 -10.98 43.90 11.42
N VAL A 707 -10.07 44.87 11.41
CA VAL A 707 -9.68 45.60 12.61
C VAL A 707 -10.42 46.93 12.63
N HIS A 708 -11.24 47.15 13.65
CA HIS A 708 -11.90 48.43 13.88
C HIS A 708 -11.07 49.27 14.85
N VAL A 709 -10.72 50.48 14.42
CA VAL A 709 -9.99 51.43 15.24
C VAL A 709 -10.99 52.17 16.12
N ILE A 710 -10.88 51.95 17.42
CA ILE A 710 -11.53 52.81 18.39
C ILE A 710 -10.72 54.10 18.42
N GLY A 711 -11.28 55.16 17.83
CA GLY A 711 -10.66 56.47 17.75
C GLY A 711 -10.17 56.96 19.12
N GLY A 712 -8.96 57.53 19.13
CA GLY A 712 -8.40 58.22 20.29
C GLY A 712 -9.30 59.36 20.76
N ASP A 713 -9.34 59.50 22.08
CA ASP A 713 -10.11 60.39 22.94
C ASP A 713 -11.16 61.32 22.29
N PHE A 714 -12.41 61.23 22.77
CA PHE A 714 -13.54 62.13 22.49
C PHE A 714 -13.15 63.63 22.39
N PHE A 715 -12.12 64.05 23.12
CA PHE A 715 -11.57 65.41 23.11
C PHE A 715 -10.91 65.86 21.80
N GLU A 716 -10.28 64.96 21.03
CA GLU A 716 -9.57 65.31 19.79
C GLU A 716 -10.55 65.62 18.64
N ASN A 717 -11.63 64.83 18.54
CA ASN A 717 -12.74 65.09 17.62
C ASN A 717 -13.56 66.33 18.00
N ILE A 718 -13.70 66.62 19.29
CA ILE A 718 -14.37 67.84 19.77
C ILE A 718 -13.55 69.08 19.44
N TYR A 719 -12.22 69.02 19.63
CA TYR A 719 -11.34 70.14 19.35
C TYR A 719 -11.36 70.52 17.86
N THR A 720 -11.35 69.55 16.95
CA THR A 720 -11.43 69.81 15.50
C THR A 720 -12.79 70.35 15.07
N LEU A 721 -13.89 69.89 15.68
CA LEU A 721 -15.23 70.46 15.50
C LEU A 721 -15.29 71.94 15.92
N PHE A 722 -14.76 72.27 17.11
CA PHE A 722 -14.72 73.63 17.61
C PHE A 722 -13.73 74.52 16.85
N ASP A 723 -12.60 73.99 16.37
CA ASP A 723 -11.65 74.75 15.55
C ASP A 723 -12.25 75.11 14.18
N ASN A 724 -12.94 74.17 13.53
CA ASN A 724 -13.64 74.46 12.27
C ASN A 724 -14.79 75.46 12.46
N ALA A 725 -15.57 75.34 13.54
CA ALA A 725 -16.64 76.29 13.85
C ALA A 725 -16.09 77.68 14.25
N ALA A 726 -14.98 77.74 14.98
CA ALA A 726 -14.33 78.99 15.37
C ALA A 726 -13.72 79.73 14.16
N LYS A 727 -13.17 78.99 13.18
CA LYS A 727 -12.78 79.57 11.88
C LYS A 727 -13.98 80.15 11.13
N THR A 728 -15.09 79.43 11.09
CA THR A 728 -16.30 79.84 10.33
C THR A 728 -16.98 81.06 10.96
N LEU A 729 -16.91 81.21 12.28
CA LEU A 729 -17.49 82.33 13.03
C LEU A 729 -16.53 83.53 13.19
N GLY A 730 -15.34 83.50 12.57
CA GLY A 730 -14.33 84.57 12.66
C GLY A 730 -13.65 84.70 14.04
N LEU A 731 -13.86 83.75 14.94
CA LEU A 731 -13.30 83.77 16.30
C LEU A 731 -11.78 83.58 16.32
N ASN A 732 -11.23 82.87 15.34
CA ASN A 732 -9.78 82.69 15.20
C ASN A 732 -9.06 83.99 14.81
N GLU A 733 -9.75 84.97 14.20
CA GLU A 733 -9.18 86.29 13.88
C GLU A 733 -9.04 87.17 15.13
N ILE A 734 -9.90 86.95 16.14
CA ILE A 734 -9.95 87.73 17.38
C ILE A 734 -9.10 87.08 18.48
N PHE A 735 -9.13 85.75 18.59
CA PHE A 735 -8.50 84.99 19.69
C PHE A 735 -7.34 84.08 19.26
N GLY A 736 -6.94 84.11 17.99
CA GLY A 736 -5.82 83.32 17.46
C GLY A 736 -6.04 81.81 17.61
N SER A 737 -4.98 81.07 17.98
CA SER A 737 -5.02 79.61 18.20
C SER A 737 -5.94 79.18 19.36
N TYR A 738 -6.43 80.11 20.16
CA TYR A 738 -7.36 79.85 21.27
C TYR A 738 -8.84 79.98 20.87
N GLY A 739 -9.17 80.35 19.62
CA GLY A 739 -10.56 80.54 19.17
C GLY A 739 -11.43 79.28 19.34
N ALA A 740 -10.86 78.10 19.06
CA ALA A 740 -11.50 76.81 19.32
C ALA A 740 -11.82 76.60 20.81
N ILE A 741 -10.89 76.98 21.70
CA ILE A 741 -11.01 76.82 23.15
C ILE A 741 -12.05 77.79 23.72
N VAL A 742 -12.11 79.02 23.22
CA VAL A 742 -13.11 80.03 23.63
C VAL A 742 -14.51 79.59 23.23
N LEU A 743 -14.70 79.12 22.00
CA LEU A 743 -15.99 78.61 21.52
C LEU A 743 -16.44 77.38 22.32
N ALA A 744 -15.51 76.44 22.58
CA ALA A 744 -15.77 75.28 23.43
C ALA A 744 -16.19 75.67 24.85
N SER A 745 -15.57 76.71 25.43
CA SER A 745 -15.89 77.22 26.77
C SER A 745 -17.28 77.86 26.83
N ILE A 746 -17.65 78.67 25.83
CA ILE A 746 -19.01 79.25 25.74
C ILE A 746 -20.05 78.15 25.59
N PHE A 747 -19.79 77.16 24.73
CA PHE A 747 -20.69 76.03 24.53
C PHE A 747 -20.81 75.17 25.80
N MET A 748 -19.71 74.98 26.54
CA MET A 748 -19.72 74.28 27.83
C MET A 748 -20.58 75.01 28.87
N VAL A 749 -20.53 76.33 28.93
CA VAL A 749 -21.38 77.14 29.82
C VAL A 749 -22.86 77.02 29.45
N ILE A 750 -23.18 77.02 28.15
CA ILE A 750 -24.56 76.83 27.66
C ILE A 750 -25.06 75.42 27.99
N ILE A 751 -24.23 74.38 27.75
CA ILE A 751 -24.55 73.00 28.12
C ILE A 751 -24.75 72.90 29.63
N LEU A 752 -23.90 73.53 30.44
CA LEU A 752 -24.04 73.50 31.90
C LEU A 752 -25.38 74.13 32.33
N PHE A 753 -25.79 75.24 31.70
CA PHE A 753 -27.08 75.87 31.96
C PHE A 753 -28.26 74.96 31.56
N ILE A 754 -28.16 74.30 30.40
CA ILE A 754 -29.16 73.33 29.92
C ILE A 754 -29.21 72.11 30.84
N LEU A 755 -28.06 71.59 31.30
CA LEU A 755 -27.96 70.48 32.23
C LEU A 755 -28.51 70.85 33.62
N ILE A 756 -28.31 72.08 34.09
CA ILE A 756 -28.91 72.58 35.34
C ILE A 756 -30.44 72.65 35.19
N ILE A 757 -30.96 73.15 34.06
CA ILE A 757 -32.40 73.21 33.79
C ILE A 757 -32.99 71.78 33.65
N LEU A 758 -32.32 70.89 32.92
CA LEU A 758 -32.70 69.48 32.78
C LEU A 758 -32.67 68.78 34.15
N ALA A 759 -31.63 68.99 34.96
CA ALA A 759 -31.56 68.46 36.32
C ALA A 759 -32.71 69.01 37.18
N LEU A 760 -33.03 70.30 37.10
CA LEU A 760 -34.14 70.89 37.86
C LEU A 760 -35.50 70.30 37.43
N VAL A 761 -35.71 70.04 36.14
CA VAL A 761 -36.93 69.41 35.62
C VAL A 761 -36.99 67.91 35.96
N PHE A 762 -35.88 67.17 35.80
CA PHE A 762 -35.83 65.72 36.03
C PHE A 762 -35.78 65.33 37.52
N THR A 763 -35.26 66.18 38.41
CA THR A 763 -35.20 65.92 39.86
C THR A 763 -36.51 66.22 40.60
N THR A 764 -37.46 66.94 39.99
CA THR A 764 -38.78 67.14 40.61
C THR A 764 -39.54 65.82 40.74
N LYS A 765 -39.73 65.37 41.99
CA LYS A 765 -40.54 64.20 42.34
C LYS A 765 -42.00 64.61 42.50
N HIS A 766 -42.92 63.92 41.83
CA HIS A 766 -44.35 64.24 41.88
C HIS A 766 -45.12 63.52 43.01
N VAL A 767 -44.49 62.53 43.64
CA VAL A 767 -44.98 61.80 44.81
C VAL A 767 -43.76 61.27 45.57
N ARG A 768 -43.85 61.09 46.89
CA ARG A 768 -42.83 60.38 47.68
C ARG A 768 -43.47 59.11 48.22
N ILE A 769 -42.88 57.96 47.90
CA ILE A 769 -43.35 56.65 48.36
C ILE A 769 -42.48 56.23 49.54
N ILE A 770 -43.10 55.86 50.65
CA ILE A 770 -42.44 55.36 51.85
C ILE A 770 -43.04 54.00 52.18
N CYS A 771 -42.19 52.99 52.33
CA CYS A 771 -42.58 51.68 52.83
C CYS A 771 -41.53 51.24 53.85
N THR A 772 -41.94 51.10 55.11
CA THR A 772 -41.03 50.80 56.22
C THR A 772 -40.63 49.34 56.27
N ASP A 773 -41.48 48.46 55.73
CA ASP A 773 -41.30 47.01 55.75
C ASP A 773 -41.38 46.50 54.31
N ARG A 774 -40.22 46.29 53.68
CA ARG A 774 -40.10 45.99 52.25
C ARG A 774 -39.90 44.51 51.95
N ILE A 775 -39.71 43.67 52.96
CA ILE A 775 -39.49 42.23 52.80
C ILE A 775 -40.36 41.52 53.83
N LYS A 776 -41.26 40.65 53.38
CA LYS A 776 -42.09 39.82 54.26
C LYS A 776 -41.90 38.34 53.97
N GLU A 777 -41.62 37.60 55.03
CA GLU A 777 -41.62 36.15 55.04
C GLU A 777 -42.98 35.66 55.56
N ILE A 778 -43.66 34.81 54.79
CA ILE A 778 -45.01 34.32 55.08
C ILE A 778 -45.10 32.79 54.93
N GLU A 779 -46.08 32.17 55.58
CA GLU A 779 -46.41 30.76 55.31
C GLU A 779 -47.11 30.62 53.95
N ALA A 780 -47.14 29.42 53.38
CA ALA A 780 -47.74 29.15 52.08
C ALA A 780 -49.26 29.45 51.99
N THR A 781 -49.93 29.54 53.14
CA THR A 781 -51.37 29.83 53.28
C THR A 781 -51.66 31.30 53.64
N ASP A 782 -50.64 32.10 53.98
CA ASP A 782 -50.77 33.49 54.43
C ASP A 782 -50.69 34.49 53.27
N LYS A 783 -51.02 35.76 53.54
CA LYS A 783 -50.89 36.88 52.58
C LYS A 783 -49.87 37.90 53.08
N ALA A 784 -48.99 38.37 52.20
CA ALA A 784 -48.05 39.44 52.52
C ALA A 784 -48.67 40.81 52.19
N ILE A 785 -48.95 41.61 53.21
CA ILE A 785 -49.58 42.93 53.09
C ILE A 785 -48.55 44.04 53.33
N PHE A 786 -48.19 44.80 52.30
CA PHE A 786 -47.25 45.92 52.37
C PHE A 786 -48.01 47.25 52.44
N LYS A 787 -47.73 48.07 53.47
CA LYS A 787 -48.31 49.40 53.63
C LYS A 787 -47.38 50.45 53.00
N LEU A 788 -47.87 51.13 51.97
CA LEU A 788 -47.15 52.19 51.28
C LEU A 788 -47.77 53.54 51.68
N THR A 789 -46.98 54.41 52.29
CA THR A 789 -47.36 55.81 52.56
C THR A 789 -46.96 56.68 51.38
N LEU A 790 -47.95 57.22 50.69
CA LEU A 790 -47.79 58.13 49.57
C LEU A 790 -47.88 59.56 50.09
N GLN A 791 -46.85 60.37 49.89
CA GLN A 791 -46.83 61.78 50.27
C GLN A 791 -46.82 62.67 49.02
N ASN A 792 -47.69 63.69 48.99
CA ASN A 792 -47.71 64.69 47.93
C ASN A 792 -46.71 65.83 48.27
N PRO A 793 -45.56 65.95 47.59
CA PRO A 793 -44.57 66.98 47.90
C PRO A 793 -44.99 68.37 47.39
N THR A 794 -46.05 68.48 46.59
CA THR A 794 -46.51 69.75 46.01
C THR A 794 -47.47 70.48 46.96
N LYS A 795 -47.67 71.78 46.74
CA LYS A 795 -48.65 72.59 47.51
C LYS A 795 -50.10 72.40 47.04
N LYS A 796 -50.35 71.72 45.92
CA LYS A 796 -51.68 71.54 45.33
C LYS A 796 -52.16 70.11 45.51
N THR A 797 -53.46 69.90 45.69
CA THR A 797 -54.08 68.56 45.69
C THR A 797 -53.80 67.83 44.38
N GLN A 798 -53.43 66.56 44.46
CA GLN A 798 -53.09 65.71 43.31
C GLN A 798 -53.81 64.36 43.38
N SER A 799 -54.15 63.82 42.20
CA SER A 799 -54.64 62.45 42.04
C SER A 799 -53.51 61.53 41.57
N TYR A 800 -53.44 60.34 42.14
CA TYR A 800 -52.43 59.33 41.85
C TYR A 800 -53.09 58.00 41.43
N GLU A 801 -52.49 57.37 40.42
CA GLU A 801 -52.77 56.00 39.99
C GLU A 801 -51.66 55.09 40.51
N ILE A 802 -52.05 53.99 41.15
CA ILE A 802 -51.16 52.97 41.71
C ILE A 802 -51.40 51.65 40.97
N PHE A 803 -50.33 51.06 40.47
CA PHE A 803 -50.34 49.71 39.92
C PHE A 803 -49.10 48.96 40.38
N ALA A 804 -49.19 47.64 40.48
CA ALA A 804 -48.08 46.81 40.91
C ALA A 804 -47.85 45.69 39.90
N GLN A 805 -46.58 45.40 39.62
CA GLN A 805 -46.17 44.39 38.66
C GLN A 805 -45.02 43.57 39.22
N GLN A 806 -44.98 42.29 38.88
CA GLN A 806 -43.86 41.42 39.22
C GLN A 806 -42.67 41.76 38.32
N THR A 807 -41.47 41.81 38.88
CA THR A 807 -40.23 41.95 38.11
C THR A 807 -40.04 40.77 37.15
N ILE A 808 -40.44 39.57 37.59
CA ILE A 808 -40.47 38.35 36.77
C ILE A 808 -41.89 37.80 36.79
N ARG A 809 -42.54 37.75 35.62
CA ARG A 809 -43.93 37.30 35.50
C ARG A 809 -44.05 35.83 35.92
N SER A 810 -44.83 35.57 36.96
CA SER A 810 -45.00 34.26 37.59
C SER A 810 -46.46 34.00 37.94
N SER A 811 -46.95 32.82 37.59
CA SER A 811 -48.27 32.33 38.02
C SER A 811 -48.29 31.87 39.48
N LYS A 812 -47.14 31.91 40.17
CA LYS A 812 -47.04 31.54 41.58
C LYS A 812 -47.62 32.59 42.52
N TRP A 813 -47.81 33.84 42.10
CA TRP A 813 -48.22 34.91 43.01
C TRP A 813 -49.32 35.77 42.40
N MET A 814 -50.33 36.11 43.21
CA MET A 814 -51.40 37.03 42.86
C MET A 814 -51.18 38.36 43.58
N ILE A 815 -51.34 39.48 42.86
CA ILE A 815 -51.09 40.84 43.39
C ILE A 815 -52.36 41.67 43.29
N THR A 816 -52.68 42.36 44.38
CA THR A 816 -53.80 43.28 44.46
C THR A 816 -53.35 44.60 45.09
N VAL A 817 -53.87 45.72 44.58
CA VAL A 817 -53.56 47.07 45.07
C VAL A 817 -54.85 47.71 45.59
N GLU A 818 -54.83 48.19 46.83
CA GLU A 818 -56.02 48.74 47.49
C GLU A 818 -55.72 50.07 48.20
N PRO A 819 -56.33 51.21 47.79
CA PRO A 819 -57.05 51.43 46.52
C PRO A 819 -56.10 51.65 45.33
N PRO A 820 -56.52 51.35 44.08
CA PRO A 820 -55.72 51.56 42.87
C PRO A 820 -55.61 53.04 42.45
N THR A 821 -56.47 53.92 42.97
CA THR A 821 -56.38 55.35 42.78
C THR A 821 -56.62 56.09 44.09
N THR A 822 -55.95 57.22 44.30
CA THR A 822 -56.19 58.05 45.48
C THR A 822 -55.89 59.53 45.22
N VAL A 823 -56.69 60.40 45.85
CA VAL A 823 -56.46 61.85 45.91
C VAL A 823 -55.76 62.19 47.23
N ILE A 824 -54.73 63.04 47.17
CA ILE A 824 -53.94 63.48 48.32
C ILE A 824 -53.74 64.99 48.25
N ASP A 825 -54.12 65.69 49.32
CA ASP A 825 -53.94 67.13 49.43
C ASP A 825 -52.47 67.56 49.46
N GLY A 826 -52.22 68.83 49.18
CA GLY A 826 -50.86 69.38 49.18
C GLY A 826 -50.15 69.11 50.50
N ARG A 827 -48.87 68.71 50.43
CA ARG A 827 -48.00 68.38 51.59
C ARG A 827 -48.50 67.25 52.52
N SER A 828 -49.62 66.60 52.19
CA SER A 828 -50.22 65.54 53.01
C SER A 828 -49.79 64.15 52.56
N SER A 829 -50.14 63.12 53.35
CA SER A 829 -49.84 61.72 53.02
C SER A 829 -51.05 60.80 53.22
N LYS A 830 -51.08 59.69 52.49
CA LYS A 830 -52.14 58.67 52.58
C LYS A 830 -51.56 57.27 52.35
N THR A 831 -52.12 56.27 53.01
CA THR A 831 -51.64 54.88 52.95
C THR A 831 -52.41 54.07 51.92
N VAL A 832 -51.69 53.29 51.13
CA VAL A 832 -52.18 52.31 50.14
C VAL A 832 -51.57 50.94 50.47
N GLN A 833 -52.29 49.85 50.21
CA GLN A 833 -51.80 48.50 50.47
C GLN A 833 -51.48 47.75 49.18
N ILE A 834 -50.36 47.04 49.17
CA ILE A 834 -50.03 46.03 48.16
C ILE A 834 -50.15 44.66 48.83
N ILE A 835 -51.04 43.84 48.34
CA ILE A 835 -51.33 42.50 48.89
C ILE A 835 -50.79 41.46 47.91
N ILE A 836 -49.88 40.61 48.38
CA ILE A 836 -49.30 39.51 47.61
C ILE A 836 -49.78 38.20 48.22
N THR A 837 -50.44 37.36 47.41
CA THR A 837 -51.00 36.06 47.82
C THR A 837 -50.29 34.92 47.07
N PRO A 838 -49.74 33.91 47.78
CA PRO A 838 -49.21 32.69 47.18
C PRO A 838 -50.29 31.88 46.45
N THR A 839 -49.93 31.13 45.42
CA THR A 839 -50.79 30.12 44.79
C THR A 839 -50.29 28.70 45.12
N ASN A 840 -51.09 27.67 44.80
CA ASN A 840 -50.70 26.27 45.01
C ASN A 840 -49.42 25.85 44.25
N ASN A 841 -48.96 26.69 43.31
CA ASN A 841 -47.73 26.51 42.56
C ASN A 841 -46.47 26.96 43.31
N ASN A 842 -46.59 27.61 44.47
CA ASN A 842 -45.45 27.94 45.31
C ASN A 842 -44.80 26.69 45.93
N LYS A 843 -43.48 26.74 46.02
CA LYS A 843 -42.62 25.81 46.76
C LYS A 843 -42.00 26.52 47.96
N SER A 844 -41.48 25.73 48.88
CA SER A 844 -40.62 26.21 49.98
C SER A 844 -39.53 27.14 49.44
N LYS A 845 -39.27 28.27 50.12
CA LYS A 845 -38.28 29.30 49.72
C LYS A 845 -38.56 30.05 48.42
N ASP A 846 -39.70 29.83 47.76
CA ASP A 846 -40.08 30.67 46.62
C ASP A 846 -40.24 32.12 47.08
N TRP A 847 -39.77 33.06 46.27
CA TRP A 847 -39.93 34.49 46.51
C TRP A 847 -40.42 35.20 45.25
N THR A 848 -40.94 36.40 45.42
CA THR A 848 -41.26 37.32 44.33
C THR A 848 -40.93 38.75 44.73
N GLU A 849 -40.37 39.49 43.77
CA GLU A 849 -40.25 40.94 43.87
C GLU A 849 -41.39 41.58 43.08
N VAL A 850 -42.07 42.52 43.71
CA VAL A 850 -43.18 43.27 43.15
C VAL A 850 -42.85 44.75 43.22
N THR A 851 -42.82 45.39 42.06
CA THR A 851 -42.61 46.83 41.96
C THR A 851 -43.95 47.54 41.93
N ALA A 852 -44.22 48.35 42.95
CA ALA A 852 -45.37 49.23 43.00
C ALA A 852 -45.02 50.57 42.35
N TYR A 853 -45.77 50.96 41.33
CA TYR A 853 -45.62 52.20 40.59
C TYR A 853 -46.73 53.18 40.97
N VAL A 854 -46.34 54.41 41.27
CA VAL A 854 -47.26 55.51 41.60
C VAL A 854 -46.98 56.66 40.67
N LYS A 855 -47.96 56.98 39.83
CA LYS A 855 -47.88 58.12 38.91
C LYS A 855 -49.01 59.10 39.18
N LYS A 856 -48.75 60.37 38.93
CA LYS A 856 -49.82 61.38 38.90
C LYS A 856 -50.73 61.10 37.70
N THR A 857 -52.05 61.15 37.91
CA THR A 857 -53.04 60.96 36.84
C THR A 857 -52.74 61.88 35.65
N GLY A 858 -52.64 61.31 34.45
CA GLY A 858 -52.33 62.03 33.20
C GLY A 858 -50.83 62.32 32.94
N LYS A 859 -49.89 61.82 33.76
CA LYS A 859 -48.44 61.94 33.51
C LYS A 859 -47.77 60.57 33.33
N LYS A 860 -46.77 60.50 32.44
CA LYS A 860 -46.00 59.26 32.17
C LYS A 860 -44.98 58.91 33.26
N LYS A 861 -44.49 59.90 34.02
CA LYS A 861 -43.45 59.69 35.05
C LYS A 861 -44.07 59.05 36.30
N ALA A 862 -43.60 57.85 36.63
CA ALA A 862 -43.98 57.10 37.82
C ALA A 862 -42.81 57.03 38.81
N GLU A 863 -43.08 57.20 40.09
CA GLU A 863 -42.16 56.78 41.16
C GLU A 863 -42.45 55.31 41.47
N HIS A 864 -41.45 54.56 41.90
CA HIS A 864 -41.62 53.14 42.15
C HIS A 864 -40.92 52.69 43.43
N ILE A 865 -41.43 51.62 44.03
CA ILE A 865 -40.80 50.93 45.14
C ILE A 865 -40.96 49.43 44.97
N ALA A 866 -39.87 48.69 45.12
CA ALA A 866 -39.88 47.23 45.12
C ALA A 866 -40.14 46.70 46.54
N VAL A 867 -41.03 45.73 46.64
CA VAL A 867 -41.30 44.92 47.84
C VAL A 867 -41.11 43.44 47.52
N ILE A 868 -40.65 42.67 48.50
CA ILE A 868 -40.32 41.25 48.33
C ILE A 868 -41.19 40.42 49.28
N ALA A 869 -41.88 39.41 48.74
CA ALA A 869 -42.54 38.38 49.53
C ALA A 869 -41.83 37.04 49.34
N MET A 870 -41.64 36.29 50.43
CA MET A 870 -40.96 34.99 50.43
C MET A 870 -41.76 33.97 51.23
N ILE A 871 -41.82 32.72 50.76
CA ILE A 871 -42.36 31.57 51.48
C ILE A 871 -41.28 31.03 52.41
N LYS A 872 -41.61 30.87 53.70
CA LYS A 872 -40.71 30.23 54.68
C LYS A 872 -40.30 28.82 54.27
N GLU A 873 -39.21 28.34 54.85
CA GLU A 873 -38.78 26.96 54.66
C GLU A 873 -39.77 25.97 55.29
N GLY A 874 -40.57 25.31 54.45
CA GLY A 874 -41.55 24.30 54.87
C GLY A 874 -41.12 22.86 54.62
N LYS A 875 -41.72 21.93 55.38
CA LYS A 875 -41.55 20.47 55.25
C LYS A 875 -42.88 19.83 54.89
N THR A 876 -42.83 18.78 54.07
CA THR A 876 -43.97 17.90 53.78
C THR A 876 -44.09 16.84 54.88
N LEU A 877 -45.32 16.52 55.28
CA LEU A 877 -45.57 15.52 56.33
C LEU A 877 -46.75 14.66 55.92
N LEU A 878 -46.45 13.60 55.17
CA LEU A 878 -47.47 12.68 54.67
C LEU A 878 -47.84 11.64 55.71
N LYS A 879 -49.14 11.47 55.94
CA LYS A 879 -49.71 10.45 56.81
C LYS A 879 -50.70 9.59 56.03
N LEU A 880 -50.57 8.27 56.13
CA LEU A 880 -51.52 7.31 55.57
C LEU A 880 -52.48 6.87 56.67
N ASP A 881 -53.77 7.08 56.47
CA ASP A 881 -54.82 6.70 57.41
C ASP A 881 -55.96 5.95 56.69
N GLY A 882 -56.84 5.28 57.46
CA GLY A 882 -58.11 4.76 56.93
C GLY A 882 -58.03 3.61 55.93
N VAL A 883 -57.03 2.73 56.03
CA VAL A 883 -56.91 1.57 55.12
C VAL A 883 -58.01 0.55 55.40
N SER A 884 -58.86 0.28 54.41
CA SER A 884 -59.97 -0.68 54.50
C SER A 884 -60.16 -1.43 53.18
N HIS A 885 -60.83 -2.60 53.23
CA HIS A 885 -61.07 -3.45 52.06
C HIS A 885 -62.56 -3.77 51.92
N TRP A 886 -63.06 -3.77 50.69
CA TRP A 886 -64.43 -4.17 50.38
C TRP A 886 -64.51 -5.08 49.14
N PRO A 887 -65.23 -6.21 49.19
CA PRO A 887 -65.87 -6.79 50.38
C PRO A 887 -64.83 -7.26 51.41
N THR A 888 -65.22 -7.39 52.67
CA THR A 888 -64.34 -7.87 53.76
C THR A 888 -64.15 -9.39 53.74
N VAL A 889 -65.12 -10.11 53.18
CA VAL A 889 -65.06 -11.54 52.90
C VAL A 889 -65.18 -11.72 51.39
N PHE A 890 -64.27 -12.48 50.80
CA PHE A 890 -64.19 -12.67 49.35
C PHE A 890 -63.64 -14.06 49.00
N ASN A 891 -64.05 -14.57 47.84
CA ASN A 891 -63.55 -15.82 47.28
C ASN A 891 -62.35 -15.59 46.34
N PRO A 892 -61.50 -16.61 46.11
CA PRO A 892 -60.46 -16.54 45.08
C PRO A 892 -61.06 -16.20 43.71
N GLY A 893 -60.52 -15.18 43.04
CA GLY A 893 -61.00 -14.67 41.75
C GLY A 893 -61.94 -13.45 41.88
N GLU A 894 -62.42 -13.11 43.06
CA GLU A 894 -63.29 -11.93 43.25
C GLU A 894 -62.49 -10.61 43.29
N LYS A 895 -63.15 -9.54 42.86
CA LYS A 895 -62.59 -8.18 42.89
C LYS A 895 -62.80 -7.56 44.26
N VAL A 896 -61.71 -7.16 44.91
CA VAL A 896 -61.66 -6.47 46.18
C VAL A 896 -61.10 -5.07 45.96
N THR A 897 -61.69 -4.05 46.58
CA THR A 897 -61.18 -2.66 46.52
C THR A 897 -60.57 -2.29 47.86
N THR A 898 -59.34 -1.76 47.84
CA THR A 898 -58.72 -1.14 49.02
C THR A 898 -58.91 0.36 48.96
N SER A 899 -59.48 0.93 50.03
CA SER A 899 -59.61 2.38 50.21
C SER A 899 -58.60 2.87 51.24
N CYS A 900 -57.99 4.03 51.02
CA CYS A 900 -57.09 4.68 51.99
C CYS A 900 -57.06 6.20 51.78
N SER A 901 -56.77 6.95 52.83
CA SER A 901 -56.65 8.41 52.81
C SER A 901 -55.21 8.82 53.10
N ILE A 902 -54.69 9.76 52.33
CA ILE A 902 -53.35 10.33 52.53
C ILE A 902 -53.51 11.80 52.88
N SER A 903 -53.11 12.21 54.09
CA SER A 903 -53.10 13.62 54.49
C SER A 903 -51.68 14.19 54.39
N ASN A 904 -51.57 15.45 53.98
CA ASN A 904 -50.33 16.21 54.09
C ASN A 904 -50.48 17.22 55.22
N ASN A 905 -49.96 16.88 56.40
CA ASN A 905 -49.96 17.75 57.58
C ASN A 905 -48.71 18.66 57.61
N GLY A 906 -48.03 18.81 56.47
CA GLY A 906 -46.84 19.64 56.30
C GLY A 906 -47.20 21.07 55.90
N THR A 907 -46.23 21.99 56.02
CA THR A 907 -46.43 23.43 55.78
C THR A 907 -46.30 23.83 54.30
N VAL A 908 -46.01 22.88 53.42
CA VAL A 908 -45.93 23.05 51.96
C VAL A 908 -46.57 21.87 51.22
N SER A 909 -47.01 22.08 49.98
CA SER A 909 -47.63 21.04 49.15
C SER A 909 -46.68 19.89 48.86
N ALA A 910 -47.12 18.66 49.11
CA ALA A 910 -46.42 17.44 48.73
C ALA A 910 -46.69 17.10 47.27
N ARG A 911 -45.63 17.05 46.45
CA ARG A 911 -45.74 16.88 44.98
C ARG A 911 -45.18 15.54 44.55
N ASN A 912 -45.72 14.96 43.47
CA ASN A 912 -45.29 13.68 42.92
C ASN A 912 -45.28 12.55 43.97
N VAL A 913 -46.28 12.53 44.86
CA VAL A 913 -46.40 11.47 45.85
C VAL A 913 -46.83 10.19 45.12
N LYS A 914 -45.90 9.24 45.00
CA LYS A 914 -46.13 7.92 44.43
C LYS A 914 -46.65 6.98 45.51
N VAL A 915 -47.85 6.44 45.26
CA VAL A 915 -48.51 5.47 46.11
C VAL A 915 -48.38 4.10 45.49
N PHE A 916 -47.47 3.29 46.02
CA PHE A 916 -47.21 1.94 45.54
C PHE A 916 -48.12 0.95 46.26
N PHE A 917 -48.86 0.16 45.48
CA PHE A 917 -49.76 -0.87 46.00
C PHE A 917 -49.23 -2.27 45.69
N TYR A 918 -49.02 -3.07 46.73
CA TYR A 918 -48.50 -4.45 46.63
C TYR A 918 -49.50 -5.46 47.19
N ILE A 919 -49.54 -6.63 46.56
CA ILE A 919 -50.28 -7.81 47.04
C ILE A 919 -49.34 -9.00 47.05
N ASN A 920 -49.17 -9.64 48.19
CA ASN A 920 -48.29 -10.78 48.38
C ASN A 920 -46.87 -10.51 47.85
N GLY A 921 -46.34 -9.31 48.15
CA GLY A 921 -45.00 -8.89 47.75
C GLY A 921 -44.84 -8.46 46.28
N LYS A 922 -45.84 -8.67 45.41
CA LYS A 922 -45.81 -8.20 44.02
C LYS A 922 -46.49 -6.84 43.88
N GLN A 923 -45.81 -5.90 43.22
CA GLN A 923 -46.39 -4.60 42.89
C GLN A 923 -47.55 -4.80 41.91
N LYS A 924 -48.68 -4.14 42.18
CA LYS A 924 -49.89 -4.26 41.37
C LYS A 924 -50.29 -2.94 40.75
N ASN A 925 -50.10 -1.81 41.45
CA ASN A 925 -50.46 -0.50 40.93
C ASN A 925 -49.56 0.60 41.50
N ILE A 926 -49.47 1.72 40.79
CA ILE A 926 -48.85 2.98 41.21
C ILE A 926 -49.83 4.11 40.89
N VAL A 927 -50.11 4.97 41.88
CA VAL A 927 -50.91 6.19 41.69
C VAL A 927 -50.07 7.40 42.08
N GLU A 928 -50.06 8.43 41.25
CA GLU A 928 -49.37 9.70 41.53
C GLU A 928 -50.37 10.77 41.96
N VAL A 929 -50.11 11.43 43.08
CA VAL A 929 -50.96 12.51 43.61
C VAL A 929 -50.14 13.71 44.06
N THR A 930 -50.73 14.89 43.97
CA THR A 930 -50.23 16.13 44.60
C THR A 930 -51.19 16.54 45.68
N ILE A 931 -50.70 16.69 46.92
CA ILE A 931 -51.52 16.96 48.10
C ILE A 931 -51.09 18.32 48.67
N PRO A 932 -51.93 19.37 48.55
CA PRO A 932 -51.63 20.68 49.16
C PRO A 932 -51.39 20.57 50.67
N ALA A 933 -50.76 21.59 51.27
CA ALA A 933 -50.65 21.69 52.73
C ALA A 933 -52.05 21.63 53.38
N ASP A 934 -52.15 20.92 54.50
CA ASP A 934 -53.37 20.68 55.29
C ASP A 934 -54.55 20.07 54.51
N ASN A 935 -54.28 19.39 53.39
CA ASN A 935 -55.30 18.69 52.60
C ASN A 935 -55.16 17.17 52.65
N ILE A 936 -56.23 16.47 52.24
CA ILE A 936 -56.35 15.02 52.21
C ILE A 936 -56.66 14.58 50.78
N ALA A 937 -56.05 13.48 50.34
CA ALA A 937 -56.38 12.78 49.11
C ALA A 937 -56.88 11.35 49.43
N ASP A 938 -58.09 11.03 48.97
CA ASP A 938 -58.69 9.71 49.12
C ASP A 938 -58.45 8.84 47.88
N LEU A 939 -58.00 7.61 48.09
CA LEU A 939 -57.64 6.66 47.04
C LEU A 939 -58.41 5.35 47.17
N GLN A 940 -58.88 4.82 46.03
CA GLN A 940 -59.51 3.52 45.92
C GLN A 940 -58.80 2.67 44.85
N ILE A 941 -58.28 1.51 45.26
CA ILE A 941 -57.42 0.66 44.42
C ILE A 941 -58.03 -0.75 44.32
N PRO A 942 -58.58 -1.15 43.16
CA PRO A 942 -59.13 -2.48 42.97
C PRO A 942 -58.04 -3.54 42.72
N TRP A 943 -58.29 -4.76 43.18
CA TRP A 943 -57.45 -5.94 42.98
C TRP A 943 -58.25 -7.24 42.98
N ILE A 944 -57.64 -8.34 42.52
CA ILE A 944 -58.27 -9.66 42.46
C ILE A 944 -57.71 -10.57 43.55
N ALA A 945 -58.59 -11.17 44.35
CA ALA A 945 -58.22 -12.08 45.43
C ALA A 945 -57.61 -13.38 44.89
N VAL A 946 -56.47 -13.80 45.44
CA VAL A 946 -55.88 -15.11 45.14
C VAL A 946 -56.18 -16.13 46.22
N LYS A 947 -56.09 -17.42 45.90
CA LYS A 947 -56.29 -18.51 46.86
C LYS A 947 -55.23 -18.41 47.97
N GLY A 948 -55.67 -18.43 49.23
CA GLY A 948 -54.80 -18.31 50.41
C GLY A 948 -54.74 -16.89 50.99
N LYS A 949 -53.68 -16.59 51.75
CA LYS A 949 -53.51 -15.28 52.41
C LYS A 949 -53.15 -14.21 51.37
N ASN A 950 -53.87 -13.08 51.41
CA ASN A 950 -53.60 -11.90 50.58
C ASN A 950 -53.07 -10.78 51.49
N GLN A 951 -51.76 -10.54 51.47
CA GLN A 951 -51.11 -9.47 52.22
C GLN A 951 -51.01 -8.22 51.37
N VAL A 952 -51.75 -7.18 51.76
CA VAL A 952 -51.71 -5.86 51.13
C VAL A 952 -50.63 -5.00 51.80
N ARG A 953 -49.82 -4.30 51.00
CA ARG A 953 -48.87 -3.29 51.48
C ARG A 953 -48.98 -2.03 50.62
N ILE A 954 -49.12 -0.89 51.29
CA ILE A 954 -49.13 0.44 50.66
C ILE A 954 -47.84 1.15 51.07
N ARG A 955 -47.12 1.73 50.11
CA ARG A 955 -45.91 2.52 50.38
C ARG A 955 -46.05 3.88 49.71
N LEU A 956 -45.80 4.94 50.50
CA LEU A 956 -45.71 6.31 50.00
C LEU A 956 -44.24 6.63 49.72
N LYS A 957 -44.00 7.31 48.60
CA LYS A 957 -42.70 7.92 48.29
C LYS A 957 -42.94 9.29 47.67
N GLU A 958 -42.35 10.32 48.26
CA GLU A 958 -42.26 11.65 47.66
C GLU A 958 -40.90 11.77 46.96
N GLU A 959 -40.86 12.39 45.78
CA GLU A 959 -39.65 12.56 44.94
C GLU A 959 -39.19 14.01 44.83
#